data_AF-A0ABD0YC23-F1
#
_entry.id   AF-A0ABD0YC23-F1
#
_cell.length_a   1.000
_cell.length_b   1.000
_cell.length_c   1.000
_cell.angle_alpha   90.00
_cell.angle_beta   90.00
_cell.angle_gamma   90.00
#
_symmetry.space_group_name_H-M   'P 1'
#
loop_
_entity.id
_entity.type
_entity.pdbx_description
1 polymer ?
#
loop_
_entity_poly.entity_id
_entity_poly.type
_entity_poly.pdbx_seq_one_letter_code
_entity_poly.pdbx_strand_id
1 'polypeptide(L)'
;MALLTETHLKPHTKLYTPGYITLRNDRVGRNGGSVAILLKESIPFRQINLPTDPDGTKTLGIKVILNNRSTTIINVYNPPNVVLKECLLRNLFDYRGTVIVAGDFNARHRLWHCIRKNANGATLYDFVMNRGATLFAPETPTYVPSHGKGSQSTLDLVLANSSRCISSISTLTEGGSDHLPVYFELWGTPQTQSRVVSHISGNMAKRNITAMVLLDSEKAFDTVWIEGLIQRLATYSFPSPLIKLVSSYLTDREIKVRVGNKLSAPLQLAAGLPQGSVMSPWLFNIYTSHLLKLQNSHVHIAGFADDLALYSSSVSAKNAINRVRNATHHMIKELNLWKINVNAAKSEAILFISSISTLTEGGSDHLPVYFELWGTPQTQLKKPRFDFRRTDWDVFRCALNNVIPTARPPLGTATDIDTAVVTFTEEITTAVQASTPTNTPRPQKLELPEEILDLIRDKNKVRRLWQVHRRVEDKRAYNRLHKEVRSRISQWRSNRWDELLRNVSPQDNSLWKLFCDLLKLQNSHVHIAGFADDLALYSSSVSAKNAINRVRNATHHMIKELNLWKINVNAAKSEAILFTPSRKQVDTHIHIRTNRIPFSSSVKYLGVHIDNKLNWNVHTKTTNKLALSKLGRNYCLFRSSEINSKHKLLLYKAIVRPTLTYGCQVWHTVAETHLQKLQITQNKCIRLASGQPIRTNTLELHKRLNIPTLKDFIEKMTDKFKLSLLDHPNVLTRNTHITSKAKWGPTRRNPGARRSTVI
;
A
#
# COMPACT_ATOMS: atom_id res chain seq x y z
N MET A 1 -10.15 9.91 15.62
CA MET A 1 -10.71 10.37 16.90
C MET A 1 -9.73 11.38 17.47
N ALA A 2 -10.19 12.42 18.16
CA ALA A 2 -9.32 13.38 18.82
C ALA A 2 -9.72 13.54 20.30
N LEU A 3 -8.73 13.59 21.16
CA LEU A 3 -8.87 13.84 22.60
C LEU A 3 -8.40 15.28 22.83
N LEU A 4 -9.29 16.15 23.28
CA LEU A 4 -9.02 17.57 23.48
C LEU A 4 -8.99 17.88 24.97
N THR A 5 -7.92 18.50 25.43
CA THR A 5 -7.79 19.08 26.76
C THR A 5 -7.98 20.60 26.67
N GLU A 6 -8.23 21.25 27.80
CA GLU A 6 -8.36 22.71 27.89
C GLU A 6 -9.24 23.36 26.81
N THR A 7 -10.45 22.85 26.57
CA THR A 7 -11.27 23.40 25.48
C THR A 7 -11.73 24.86 25.68
N HIS A 8 -11.68 25.38 26.92
CA HIS A 8 -12.21 26.69 27.34
C HIS A 8 -13.69 26.95 26.99
N LEU A 9 -14.43 25.91 26.58
CA LEU A 9 -15.83 26.05 26.18
C LEU A 9 -16.74 26.05 27.40
N LYS A 10 -17.76 26.92 27.38
CA LYS A 10 -18.80 26.94 28.42
C LYS A 10 -19.85 25.86 28.14
N PRO A 11 -20.62 25.39 29.14
CA PRO A 11 -21.65 24.35 28.96
C PRO A 11 -22.69 24.68 27.87
N HIS A 12 -22.99 25.96 27.66
CA HIS A 12 -23.93 26.43 26.63
C HIS A 12 -23.30 26.62 25.24
N THR A 13 -21.97 26.62 25.13
CA THR A 13 -21.28 26.79 23.85
C THR A 13 -21.42 25.52 23.03
N LYS A 14 -21.91 25.59 21.79
CA LYS A 14 -22.01 24.40 20.91
C LYS A 14 -20.74 24.23 20.09
N LEU A 15 -20.00 23.13 20.29
CA LEU A 15 -18.86 22.74 19.45
C LEU A 15 -19.33 21.75 18.38
N TYR A 16 -19.43 22.23 17.15
CA TYR A 16 -19.87 21.43 16.01
C TYR A 16 -18.74 21.20 15.01
N THR A 17 -18.35 19.94 14.86
CA THR A 17 -17.34 19.51 13.89
C THR A 17 -18.00 18.55 12.90
N PRO A 18 -18.20 18.92 11.62
CA PRO A 18 -18.92 18.09 10.65
C PRO A 18 -18.31 16.69 10.50
N GLY A 19 -19.13 15.64 10.63
CA GLY A 19 -18.70 14.24 10.56
C GLY A 19 -18.14 13.70 11.87
N TYR A 20 -18.19 14.49 12.95
CA TYR A 20 -17.77 14.10 14.29
C TYR A 20 -18.88 14.37 15.32
N ILE A 21 -19.00 13.43 16.26
CA ILE A 21 -19.76 13.53 17.50
C ILE A 21 -18.81 14.09 18.56
N THR A 22 -19.26 15.14 19.23
CA THR A 22 -18.51 15.82 20.28
C THR A 22 -19.09 15.43 21.63
N LEU A 23 -18.30 14.76 22.47
CA LEU A 23 -18.61 14.53 23.87
C LEU A 23 -17.80 15.49 24.73
N ARG A 24 -18.37 15.99 25.82
CA ARG A 24 -17.74 17.03 26.66
C ARG A 24 -17.96 16.78 28.15
N ASN A 25 -16.97 17.16 28.94
CA ASN A 25 -17.06 17.32 30.38
C ASN A 25 -16.53 18.72 30.70
N ASP A 26 -17.45 19.66 30.84
CA ASP A 26 -17.16 21.08 31.02
C ASP A 26 -17.07 21.45 32.51
N ARG A 27 -16.21 22.40 32.84
CA ARG A 27 -16.18 23.01 34.17
C ARG A 27 -17.30 24.04 34.32
N VAL A 28 -17.98 24.01 35.46
CA VAL A 28 -18.97 25.02 35.85
C VAL A 28 -18.23 26.11 36.63
N GLY A 29 -18.35 27.37 36.21
CA GLY A 29 -17.87 28.54 36.98
C GLY A 29 -16.42 29.01 36.76
N ARG A 30 -15.62 28.39 35.87
CA ARG A 30 -14.28 28.89 35.47
C ARG A 30 -14.05 28.74 33.96
N ASN A 31 -13.33 29.68 33.35
CA ASN A 31 -12.85 29.54 31.97
C ASN A 31 -11.63 28.62 31.95
N GLY A 32 -11.69 27.48 31.25
CA GLY A 32 -10.56 26.56 31.06
C GLY A 32 -10.65 25.25 31.85
N GLY A 33 -9.80 24.27 31.50
CA GLY A 33 -9.71 22.96 32.16
C GLY A 33 -10.85 21.97 31.90
N SER A 34 -11.53 22.09 30.75
CA SER A 34 -12.59 21.17 30.29
C SER A 34 -12.06 20.21 29.24
N VAL A 35 -12.56 18.97 29.21
CA VAL A 35 -12.13 17.93 28.25
C VAL A 35 -13.22 17.62 27.23
N ALA A 36 -12.82 17.29 26.01
CA ALA A 36 -13.73 16.83 24.96
C ALA A 36 -13.17 15.65 24.18
N ILE A 37 -14.05 14.80 23.66
CA ILE A 37 -13.71 13.75 22.69
C ILE A 37 -14.45 14.03 21.40
N LEU A 38 -13.71 14.18 20.30
CA LEU A 38 -14.25 14.23 18.95
C LEU A 38 -14.14 12.85 18.29
N LEU A 39 -15.28 12.19 18.14
CA LEU A 39 -15.37 10.86 17.53
C LEU A 39 -16.01 10.94 16.15
N LYS A 40 -15.49 10.24 15.14
CA LYS A 40 -16.13 10.20 13.82
C LYS A 40 -17.51 9.56 13.93
N GLU A 41 -18.53 10.14 13.31
CA GLU A 41 -19.94 9.68 13.39
C GLU A 41 -20.12 8.19 13.00
N SER A 42 -19.21 7.65 12.18
CA SER A 42 -19.22 6.25 11.74
C SER A 42 -18.68 5.25 12.77
N ILE A 43 -18.13 5.69 13.90
CA ILE A 43 -17.54 4.80 14.91
C ILE A 43 -18.58 4.55 16.01
N PRO A 44 -19.08 3.31 16.17
CA PRO A 44 -19.98 2.98 17.26
C PRO A 44 -19.23 3.08 18.60
N PHE A 45 -19.85 3.74 19.57
CA PHE A 45 -19.27 3.93 20.90
C PHE A 45 -20.37 3.97 21.97
N ARG A 46 -19.96 3.75 23.22
CA ARG A 46 -20.76 3.99 24.42
C ARG A 46 -19.98 4.92 25.34
N GLN A 47 -20.56 6.04 25.74
CA GLN A 47 -19.96 6.88 26.78
C GLN A 47 -19.98 6.13 28.12
N ILE A 48 -18.89 6.21 28.88
CA ILE A 48 -18.81 5.61 30.22
C ILE A 48 -18.84 6.69 31.28
N ASN A 49 -19.46 6.37 32.41
CA ASN A 49 -19.50 7.24 33.57
C ASN A 49 -18.21 7.00 34.37
N LEU A 50 -17.35 8.01 34.39
CA LEU A 50 -16.11 8.00 35.16
C LEU A 50 -16.34 8.69 36.51
N PRO A 51 -15.59 8.31 37.56
CA PRO A 51 -15.65 9.02 38.83
C PRO A 51 -15.22 10.48 38.64
N THR A 52 -16.00 11.39 39.21
CA THR A 52 -15.65 12.80 39.30
C THR A 52 -14.60 13.00 40.37
N ASP A 53 -13.48 13.63 40.04
CA ASP A 53 -12.49 14.05 41.01
C ASP A 53 -12.86 15.43 41.57
N PRO A 54 -13.18 15.56 42.87
CA PRO A 54 -13.52 16.85 43.48
C PRO A 54 -12.34 17.84 43.44
N ASP A 55 -11.10 17.35 43.34
CA ASP A 55 -9.89 18.17 43.36
C ASP A 55 -9.61 18.84 42.01
N GLY A 56 -10.35 18.45 40.97
CA GLY A 56 -10.41 19.17 39.70
C GLY A 56 -9.90 18.41 38.49
N THR A 57 -9.35 17.18 38.61
CA THR A 57 -9.00 16.37 37.43
C THR A 57 -10.26 16.11 36.60
N LYS A 58 -10.20 16.43 35.31
CA LYS A 58 -11.33 16.19 34.41
C LYS A 58 -11.06 15.00 33.53
N THR A 59 -12.05 14.11 33.48
CA THR A 59 -11.98 12.87 32.72
C THR A 59 -13.23 12.72 31.86
N LEU A 60 -13.07 12.12 30.69
CA LEU A 60 -14.17 11.79 29.81
C LEU A 60 -13.84 10.48 29.10
N GLY A 61 -14.72 9.49 29.21
CA GLY A 61 -14.45 8.15 28.72
C GLY A 61 -15.45 7.69 27.70
N ILE A 62 -14.96 6.93 26.72
CA ILE A 62 -15.78 6.15 25.82
C ILE A 62 -15.31 4.71 25.79
N LYS A 63 -16.25 3.82 25.50
CA LYS A 63 -16.01 2.43 25.18
C LYS A 63 -16.30 2.24 23.70
N VAL A 64 -15.29 1.79 22.97
CA VAL A 64 -15.36 1.49 21.54
C VAL A 64 -14.99 0.04 21.31
N ILE A 65 -15.54 -0.56 20.25
CA ILE A 65 -15.12 -1.89 19.82
C ILE A 65 -14.05 -1.68 18.74
N LEU A 66 -12.81 -2.03 19.08
CA LEU A 66 -11.68 -2.00 18.14
C LEU A 66 -11.18 -3.43 17.99
N ASN A 67 -11.12 -3.94 16.77
CA ASN A 67 -10.66 -5.30 16.45
C ASN A 67 -11.40 -6.40 17.23
N ASN A 68 -12.73 -6.29 17.34
CA ASN A 68 -13.58 -7.17 18.14
C ASN A 68 -13.22 -7.24 19.62
N ARG A 69 -12.43 -6.28 20.12
CA ARG A 69 -12.14 -6.11 21.53
C ARG A 69 -12.76 -4.82 22.03
N SER A 70 -13.32 -4.92 23.22
CA SER A 70 -13.76 -3.76 23.98
C SER A 70 -12.52 -2.95 24.38
N THR A 71 -12.40 -1.75 23.84
CA THR A 71 -11.36 -0.78 24.19
C THR A 71 -12.00 0.42 24.86
N THR A 72 -11.60 0.68 26.10
CA THR A 72 -11.96 1.87 26.86
C THR A 72 -10.90 2.94 26.61
N ILE A 73 -11.35 4.12 26.16
CA ILE A 73 -10.50 5.26 25.87
C ILE A 73 -10.95 6.42 26.75
N ILE A 74 -10.03 6.94 27.55
CA ILE A 74 -10.28 7.97 28.55
C ILE A 74 -9.39 9.17 28.23
N ASN A 75 -10.02 10.32 27.99
CA ASN A 75 -9.36 11.61 27.92
C ASN A 75 -9.20 12.18 29.34
N VAL A 76 -8.00 12.67 29.68
CA VAL A 76 -7.69 13.24 30.99
C VAL A 76 -7.08 14.63 30.84
N TYR A 77 -7.52 15.55 31.69
CA TYR A 77 -6.83 16.79 31.95
C TYR A 77 -6.64 16.95 33.46
N ASN A 78 -5.38 16.92 33.89
CA ASN A 78 -5.00 17.20 35.27
C ASN A 78 -4.37 18.60 35.34
N PRO A 79 -4.95 19.57 36.07
CA PRO A 79 -4.37 20.90 36.22
C PRO A 79 -2.99 20.87 36.89
N PRO A 80 -2.09 21.83 36.60
CA PRO A 80 -0.73 21.83 37.12
C PRO A 80 -0.64 21.95 38.65
N ASN A 81 -1.64 22.56 39.29
CA ASN A 81 -1.69 22.77 40.74
C ASN A 81 -2.55 21.74 41.48
N VAL A 82 -3.02 20.69 40.79
CA VAL A 82 -3.82 19.61 41.38
C VAL A 82 -2.95 18.37 41.53
N VAL A 83 -3.00 17.77 42.72
CA VAL A 83 -2.25 16.54 43.03
C VAL A 83 -2.97 15.35 42.41
N LEU A 84 -2.31 14.65 41.50
CA LEU A 84 -2.84 13.45 40.87
C LEU A 84 -2.91 12.32 41.89
N LYS A 85 -4.12 11.86 42.22
CA LYS A 85 -4.35 10.79 43.19
C LYS A 85 -4.18 9.41 42.57
N GLU A 86 -3.49 8.51 43.28
CA GLU A 86 -3.36 7.11 42.86
C GLU A 86 -4.73 6.40 42.81
N CYS A 87 -5.65 6.70 43.74
CA CYS A 87 -6.99 6.10 43.75
C CYS A 87 -7.79 6.45 42.49
N LEU A 88 -7.62 7.66 41.95
CA LEU A 88 -8.22 8.05 40.67
C LEU A 88 -7.64 7.21 39.53
N LEU A 89 -6.31 7.10 39.45
CA LEU A 89 -5.65 6.27 38.44
C LEU A 89 -6.13 4.82 38.50
N ARG A 90 -6.25 4.23 39.70
CA ARG A 90 -6.80 2.87 39.87
C ARG A 90 -8.20 2.76 39.28
N ASN A 91 -9.10 3.70 39.57
CA ASN A 91 -10.46 3.68 39.04
C ASN A 91 -10.50 3.87 37.51
N LEU A 92 -9.57 4.64 36.93
CA LEU A 92 -9.49 4.80 35.47
C LEU A 92 -9.06 3.50 34.77
N PHE A 93 -8.29 2.64 35.45
CA PHE A 93 -7.82 1.36 34.92
C PHE A 93 -8.67 0.15 35.33
N ASP A 94 -9.70 0.34 36.17
CA ASP A 94 -10.62 -0.70 36.66
C ASP A 94 -11.74 -1.04 35.65
N TYR A 95 -11.39 -1.14 34.38
CA TYR A 95 -12.31 -1.51 33.31
C TYR A 95 -11.83 -2.78 32.61
N ARG A 96 -12.77 -3.69 32.31
CA ARG A 96 -12.47 -4.91 31.56
C ARG A 96 -12.05 -4.61 30.11
N GLY A 97 -10.99 -5.27 29.67
CA GLY A 97 -10.46 -5.18 28.30
C GLY A 97 -9.26 -4.25 28.20
N THR A 98 -9.04 -3.69 27.01
CA THR A 98 -7.94 -2.74 26.79
C THR A 98 -8.37 -1.37 27.31
N VAL A 99 -7.57 -0.75 28.17
CA VAL A 99 -7.81 0.58 28.72
C VAL A 99 -6.68 1.49 28.30
N ILE A 100 -7.04 2.63 27.72
CA ILE A 100 -6.12 3.67 27.25
C ILE A 100 -6.54 4.98 27.89
N VAL A 101 -5.62 5.60 28.61
CA VAL A 101 -5.81 6.88 29.28
C VAL A 101 -4.81 7.87 28.68
N ALA A 102 -5.29 8.93 28.06
CA ALA A 102 -4.46 9.87 27.31
C ALA A 102 -4.88 11.31 27.56
N GLY A 103 -3.93 12.23 27.51
CA GLY A 103 -4.17 13.66 27.64
C GLY A 103 -3.05 14.35 28.41
N ASP A 104 -3.34 15.54 28.94
CA ASP A 104 -2.39 16.35 29.68
C ASP A 104 -2.46 16.02 31.18
N PHE A 105 -1.40 15.38 31.67
CA PHE A 105 -1.29 15.00 33.08
C PHE A 105 -0.61 16.08 33.93
N ASN A 106 -0.01 17.11 33.32
CA ASN A 106 0.91 18.04 33.97
C ASN A 106 1.94 17.33 34.88
N ALA A 107 2.36 16.13 34.47
CA ALA A 107 3.24 15.26 35.22
C ALA A 107 4.63 15.27 34.60
N ARG A 108 5.65 15.61 35.39
CA ARG A 108 7.04 15.72 34.93
C ARG A 108 7.89 14.64 35.57
N HIS A 109 8.56 13.84 34.75
CA HIS A 109 9.53 12.85 35.21
C HIS A 109 10.62 12.63 34.16
N ARG A 110 11.82 12.27 34.60
CA ARG A 110 12.96 12.02 33.70
C ARG A 110 12.72 10.86 32.73
N LEU A 111 11.88 9.90 33.13
CA LEU A 111 11.54 8.71 32.32
C LEU A 111 10.90 9.08 30.97
N TRP A 112 10.16 10.18 30.90
CA TRP A 112 9.56 10.69 29.66
C TRP A 112 10.14 12.06 29.28
N HIS A 113 11.46 12.18 29.40
CA HIS A 113 12.25 13.29 28.85
C HIS A 113 11.98 14.68 29.45
N CYS A 114 11.40 14.76 30.66
CA CYS A 114 11.34 16.02 31.40
C CYS A 114 12.62 16.27 32.20
N ILE A 115 13.15 17.51 32.13
CA ILE A 115 14.37 17.92 32.86
C ILE A 115 14.16 17.86 34.38
N ARG A 116 12.99 18.30 34.85
CA ARG A 116 12.62 18.33 36.28
C ARG A 116 11.58 17.28 36.59
N LYS A 117 11.57 16.77 37.83
CA LYS A 117 10.51 15.90 38.36
C LYS A 117 9.52 16.75 39.18
N ASN A 118 8.23 16.40 39.17
CA ASN A 118 7.24 16.94 40.12
C ASN A 118 6.49 15.81 40.84
N ALA A 119 5.66 16.16 41.84
CA ALA A 119 4.88 15.19 42.63
C ALA A 119 3.96 14.33 41.74
N ASN A 120 3.25 14.95 40.78
CA ASN A 120 2.39 14.22 39.84
C ASN A 120 3.17 13.20 39.00
N GLY A 121 4.38 13.54 38.56
CA GLY A 121 5.26 12.62 37.86
C GLY A 121 5.81 11.50 38.73
N ALA A 122 5.97 11.73 40.03
CA ALA A 122 6.30 10.66 40.99
C ALA A 122 5.13 9.67 41.10
N THR A 123 3.92 10.15 41.38
CA THR A 123 2.73 9.30 41.50
C THR A 123 2.45 8.50 40.23
N LEU A 124 2.58 9.13 39.06
CA LEU A 124 2.36 8.47 37.78
C LEU A 124 3.43 7.40 37.51
N TYR A 125 4.69 7.68 37.84
CA TYR A 125 5.79 6.72 37.74
C TYR A 125 5.54 5.49 38.65
N ASP A 126 5.22 5.73 39.91
CA ASP A 126 4.96 4.65 40.89
C ASP A 126 3.76 3.79 40.44
N PHE A 127 2.70 4.42 39.91
CA PHE A 127 1.55 3.70 39.36
C PHE A 127 1.93 2.81 38.18
N VAL A 128 2.71 3.33 37.22
CA VAL A 128 3.19 2.57 36.05
C VAL A 128 4.03 1.38 36.48
N MET A 129 4.96 1.58 37.42
CA MET A 129 5.86 0.52 37.89
C MET A 129 5.13 -0.55 38.71
N ASN A 130 4.17 -0.17 39.57
CA ASN A 130 3.54 -1.10 40.51
C ASN A 130 2.30 -1.83 39.97
N ARG A 131 1.59 -1.27 38.97
CA ARG A 131 0.30 -1.82 38.49
C ARG A 131 0.34 -2.37 37.06
N GLY A 132 1.52 -2.38 36.41
CA GLY A 132 1.69 -2.95 35.07
C GLY A 132 1.05 -2.13 33.94
N ALA A 133 0.73 -0.85 34.18
CA ALA A 133 0.41 0.06 33.09
C ALA A 133 1.68 0.36 32.29
N THR A 134 1.56 0.50 30.98
CA THR A 134 2.64 0.92 30.09
C THR A 134 2.46 2.39 29.78
N LEU A 135 3.52 3.17 29.99
CA LEU A 135 3.58 4.57 29.59
C LEU A 135 4.16 4.68 28.17
N PHE A 136 3.51 5.48 27.33
CA PHE A 136 3.97 5.87 26.01
C PHE A 136 4.12 7.39 25.99
N ALA A 137 5.34 7.84 25.76
CA ALA A 137 5.68 9.25 25.62
C ALA A 137 6.35 9.48 24.26
N PRO A 138 6.06 10.57 23.55
CA PRO A 138 6.82 10.93 22.36
C PRO A 138 8.25 11.33 22.71
N GLU A 139 9.18 11.09 21.79
CA GLU A 139 10.62 11.41 21.96
C GLU A 139 10.88 12.93 21.99
N THR A 140 9.97 13.69 21.38
CA THR A 140 10.01 15.16 21.28
C THR A 140 9.07 15.81 22.30
N PRO A 141 9.42 17.01 22.83
CA PRO A 141 8.59 17.70 23.82
C PRO A 141 7.20 18.05 23.31
N THR A 142 6.19 17.95 24.18
CA THR A 142 4.80 18.29 23.85
C THR A 142 4.39 19.68 24.32
N TYR A 143 5.18 20.30 25.19
CA TYR A 143 4.97 21.67 25.66
C TYR A 143 6.18 22.54 25.32
N VAL A 144 5.93 23.63 24.59
CA VAL A 144 6.90 24.63 24.17
C VAL A 144 6.45 26.01 24.67
N PRO A 145 7.10 26.57 25.70
CA PRO A 145 6.67 27.84 26.26
C PRO A 145 6.82 29.01 25.27
N SER A 146 5.76 29.81 25.12
CA SER A 146 5.58 30.86 24.10
C SER A 146 6.60 32.01 24.14
N HIS A 147 7.46 32.10 25.16
CA HIS A 147 8.36 33.23 25.39
C HIS A 147 9.80 32.83 25.77
N GLY A 148 10.22 31.58 25.55
CA GLY A 148 11.58 31.11 25.83
C GLY A 148 11.97 31.07 27.32
N LYS A 149 11.13 31.58 28.22
CA LYS A 149 11.27 31.44 29.68
C LYS A 149 10.54 30.17 30.13
N GLY A 150 11.23 29.03 30.05
CA GLY A 150 10.72 27.75 30.54
C GLY A 150 11.38 26.57 29.83
N SER A 151 11.52 25.46 30.53
CA SER A 151 12.02 24.21 29.95
C SER A 151 10.92 23.53 29.14
N GLN A 152 11.23 23.16 27.90
CA GLN A 152 10.40 22.24 27.13
C GLN A 152 10.14 20.96 27.94
N SER A 153 8.92 20.45 27.88
CA SER A 153 8.48 19.31 28.69
C SER A 153 7.55 18.41 27.88
N THR A 154 7.53 17.12 28.21
CA THR A 154 6.55 16.16 27.68
C THR A 154 5.49 15.94 28.74
N LEU A 155 4.37 16.62 28.61
CA LEU A 155 3.27 16.63 29.59
C LEU A 155 2.05 15.84 29.09
N ASP A 156 1.93 15.71 27.77
CA ASP A 156 0.87 15.01 27.09
C ASP A 156 1.28 13.55 26.89
N LEU A 157 0.69 12.67 27.70
CA LEU A 157 1.12 11.29 27.84
C LEU A 157 0.00 10.32 27.48
N VAL A 158 0.38 9.10 27.11
CA VAL A 158 -0.56 8.01 26.91
C VAL A 158 -0.18 6.85 27.81
N LEU A 159 -1.12 6.40 28.65
CA LEU A 159 -0.99 5.21 29.47
C LEU A 159 -1.94 4.14 28.97
N ALA A 160 -1.51 2.88 29.04
CA ALA A 160 -2.39 1.77 28.76
C ALA A 160 -2.12 0.55 29.63
N ASN A 161 -3.13 -0.27 29.88
CA ASN A 161 -2.96 -1.54 30.61
C ASN A 161 -2.32 -2.65 29.76
N SER A 162 -1.92 -2.35 28.52
CA SER A 162 -1.24 -3.29 27.64
C SER A 162 -0.24 -2.57 26.75
N SER A 163 1.03 -3.01 26.79
CA SER A 163 2.09 -2.50 25.91
C SER A 163 1.83 -2.76 24.42
N ARG A 164 0.86 -3.62 24.09
CA ARG A 164 0.53 -4.05 22.72
C ARG A 164 -0.64 -3.27 22.12
N CYS A 165 -1.07 -2.15 22.71
CA CYS A 165 -2.23 -1.38 22.24
C CYS A 165 -1.88 -0.11 21.45
N ILE A 166 -0.62 0.35 21.50
CA ILE A 166 -0.11 1.49 20.72
C ILE A 166 1.05 1.04 19.81
N SER A 167 0.99 1.38 18.52
CA SER A 167 2.00 0.99 17.51
C SER A 167 3.04 2.06 17.24
N SER A 168 2.65 3.32 17.32
CA SER A 168 3.52 4.48 17.12
C SER A 168 3.01 5.65 17.94
N ILE A 169 3.92 6.54 18.34
CA ILE A 169 3.62 7.79 19.04
C ILE A 169 4.61 8.85 18.57
N SER A 170 4.13 10.04 18.26
CA SER A 170 4.94 11.17 17.78
C SER A 170 4.25 12.49 18.07
N THR A 171 5.01 13.57 18.28
CA THR A 171 4.44 14.93 18.29
C THR A 171 4.22 15.45 16.88
N LEU A 172 3.13 16.17 16.66
CA LEU A 172 2.90 16.91 15.42
C LEU A 172 3.48 18.32 15.55
N THR A 173 4.18 18.79 14.52
CA THR A 173 4.76 20.15 14.46
C THR A 173 3.75 21.24 14.12
N GLU A 174 2.52 20.86 13.77
CA GLU A 174 1.42 21.77 13.46
C GLU A 174 0.56 22.02 14.72
N GLY A 175 0.61 23.24 15.27
CA GLY A 175 -0.19 23.63 16.43
C GLY A 175 -0.18 25.15 16.65
N GLY A 176 -1.34 25.73 16.99
CA GLY A 176 -1.47 27.15 17.34
C GLY A 176 -1.42 27.41 18.86
N SER A 177 -0.99 26.43 19.65
CA SER A 177 -0.87 26.48 21.11
C SER A 177 0.58 26.26 21.54
N ASP A 178 0.87 26.62 22.77
CA ASP A 178 2.06 26.20 23.54
C ASP A 178 2.15 24.67 23.75
N HIS A 179 1.07 23.93 23.53
CA HIS A 179 1.07 22.47 23.44
C HIS A 179 1.08 21.99 21.98
N LEU A 180 1.97 21.05 21.68
CA LEU A 180 2.06 20.31 20.43
C LEU A 180 1.17 19.05 20.50
N PRO A 181 0.30 18.80 19.51
CA PRO A 181 -0.56 17.63 19.51
C PRO A 181 0.24 16.32 19.49
N VAL A 182 -0.20 15.35 20.28
CA VAL A 182 0.35 13.99 20.23
C VAL A 182 -0.49 13.13 19.28
N TYR A 183 0.15 12.60 18.25
CA TYR A 183 -0.42 11.57 17.39
C TYR A 183 0.07 10.21 17.86
N PHE A 184 -0.86 9.30 18.14
CA PHE A 184 -0.54 7.91 18.43
C PHE A 184 -1.50 6.99 17.69
N GLU A 185 -0.96 5.88 17.22
CA GLU A 185 -1.73 4.87 16.50
C GLU A 185 -2.06 3.72 17.43
N LEU A 186 -3.36 3.44 17.54
CA LEU A 186 -3.80 2.18 18.13
C LEU A 186 -3.50 1.08 17.12
N TRP A 187 -3.13 -0.12 17.59
CA TRP A 187 -3.04 -1.29 16.72
C TRP A 187 -4.43 -1.53 16.09
N GLY A 188 -4.69 -0.98 14.89
CA GLY A 188 -6.04 -0.66 14.40
C GLY A 188 -6.35 -0.98 12.93
N THR A 189 -5.36 -0.94 12.03
CA THR A 189 -5.47 -1.32 10.59
C THR A 189 -4.07 -1.37 9.96
N PRO A 190 -3.72 -2.28 9.02
CA PRO A 190 -3.77 -3.75 9.08
C PRO A 190 -2.66 -4.28 10.01
N GLN A 191 -3.05 -4.88 11.15
CA GLN A 191 -2.16 -5.10 12.30
C GLN A 191 -1.21 -6.30 12.21
N THR A 192 -1.34 -7.17 11.22
CA THR A 192 -0.52 -8.39 11.19
C THR A 192 0.89 -8.08 10.71
N GLN A 193 1.01 -7.26 9.66
CA GLN A 193 2.29 -6.87 9.08
C GLN A 193 3.10 -5.94 9.99
N SER A 194 2.47 -4.95 10.63
CA SER A 194 3.17 -4.04 11.56
C SER A 194 3.62 -4.72 12.86
N ARG A 195 2.89 -5.74 13.36
CA ARG A 195 3.28 -6.53 14.55
C ARG A 195 4.49 -7.41 14.24
N VAL A 196 4.48 -8.03 13.06
CA VAL A 196 5.59 -8.82 12.53
C VAL A 196 6.83 -7.93 12.39
N VAL A 197 6.69 -6.76 11.76
CA VAL A 197 7.79 -5.79 11.58
C VAL A 197 8.32 -5.29 12.91
N SER A 198 7.47 -4.83 13.84
CA SER A 198 7.91 -4.35 15.16
C SER A 198 8.62 -5.44 15.98
N HIS A 199 8.13 -6.69 15.94
CA HIS A 199 8.75 -7.81 16.65
C HIS A 199 10.09 -8.21 16.01
N ILE A 200 10.19 -8.19 14.68
CA ILE A 200 11.44 -8.43 13.95
C ILE A 200 12.45 -7.33 14.28
N SER A 201 12.06 -6.06 14.17
CA SER A 201 12.92 -4.90 14.48
C SER A 201 13.42 -4.92 15.93
N GLY A 202 12.55 -5.22 16.90
CA GLY A 202 12.94 -5.32 18.31
C GLY A 202 13.89 -6.50 18.60
N ASN A 203 13.78 -7.61 17.86
CA ASN A 203 14.72 -8.73 17.98
C ASN A 203 16.04 -8.45 17.28
N MET A 204 16.01 -7.75 16.14
CA MET A 204 17.22 -7.31 15.44
C MET A 204 18.02 -6.30 16.29
N ALA A 205 17.34 -5.40 17.01
CA ALA A 205 17.99 -4.50 17.97
C ALA A 205 18.70 -5.27 19.11
N LYS A 206 18.21 -6.46 19.46
CA LYS A 206 18.80 -7.37 20.46
C LYS A 206 19.82 -8.36 19.86
N ARG A 207 20.23 -8.18 18.59
CA ARG A 207 21.12 -9.10 17.83
C ARG A 207 20.59 -10.53 17.67
N ASN A 208 19.28 -10.73 17.79
CA ASN A 208 18.65 -12.02 17.52
C ASN A 208 18.35 -12.17 16.03
N ILE A 209 18.54 -13.38 15.52
CA ILE A 209 18.20 -13.77 14.15
C ILE A 209 16.75 -14.22 14.12
N THR A 210 15.96 -13.71 13.17
CA THR A 210 14.54 -14.07 13.02
C THR A 210 14.32 -14.82 11.72
N ALA A 211 13.81 -16.04 11.78
CA ALA A 211 13.32 -16.79 10.62
C ALA A 211 11.81 -16.58 10.47
N MET A 212 11.31 -16.47 9.26
CA MET A 212 9.89 -16.30 8.93
C MET A 212 9.52 -17.11 7.70
N VAL A 213 8.31 -17.67 7.69
CA VAL A 213 7.66 -18.31 6.54
C VAL A 213 6.31 -17.64 6.32
N LEU A 214 6.08 -17.19 5.09
CA LEU A 214 4.81 -16.66 4.59
C LEU A 214 4.13 -17.78 3.78
N LEU A 215 2.93 -18.16 4.18
CA LEU A 215 2.12 -19.18 3.54
C LEU A 215 1.02 -18.52 2.72
N ASP A 216 0.99 -18.80 1.42
CA ASP A 216 -0.07 -18.39 0.49
C ASP A 216 -1.13 -19.49 0.41
N SER A 217 -2.40 -19.15 0.63
CA SER A 217 -3.52 -20.10 0.55
C SER A 217 -4.17 -20.08 -0.84
N GLU A 218 -4.44 -21.25 -1.41
CA GLU A 218 -5.04 -21.33 -2.75
C GLU A 218 -6.54 -21.08 -2.69
N LYS A 219 -7.00 -19.99 -3.31
CA LYS A 219 -8.43 -19.64 -3.45
C LYS A 219 -9.16 -19.69 -2.09
N ALA A 220 -8.61 -19.00 -1.09
CA ALA A 220 -8.99 -19.12 0.31
C ALA A 220 -10.49 -18.94 0.59
N PHE A 221 -11.13 -17.94 -0.01
CA PHE A 221 -12.56 -17.70 0.17
C PHE A 221 -13.42 -18.73 -0.55
N ASP A 222 -12.97 -19.27 -1.68
CA ASP A 222 -13.75 -20.18 -2.53
C ASP A 222 -13.74 -21.63 -2.00
N THR A 223 -12.79 -21.94 -1.11
CA THR A 223 -12.55 -23.29 -0.57
C THR A 223 -13.09 -23.51 0.84
N VAL A 224 -13.72 -22.50 1.44
CA VAL A 224 -14.29 -22.60 2.80
C VAL A 224 -15.31 -23.72 2.86
N TRP A 225 -15.05 -24.69 3.75
CA TRP A 225 -15.97 -25.78 4.05
C TRP A 225 -17.12 -25.27 4.93
N ILE A 226 -18.33 -25.24 4.36
CA ILE A 226 -19.50 -24.57 4.96
C ILE A 226 -19.99 -25.31 6.20
N GLU A 227 -20.05 -26.64 6.18
CA GLU A 227 -20.44 -27.45 7.34
C GLU A 227 -19.41 -27.30 8.47
N GLY A 228 -18.12 -27.29 8.14
CA GLY A 228 -17.05 -27.05 9.11
C GLY A 228 -17.08 -25.64 9.73
N LEU A 229 -17.54 -24.64 8.97
CA LEU A 229 -17.80 -23.29 9.47
C LEU A 229 -19.02 -23.25 10.41
N ILE A 230 -20.12 -23.91 10.03
CA ILE A 230 -21.34 -24.00 10.86
C ILE A 230 -21.03 -24.72 12.17
N GLN A 231 -20.30 -25.84 12.12
CA GLN A 231 -19.84 -26.57 13.29
C GLN A 231 -18.97 -25.66 14.19
N ARG A 232 -18.09 -24.83 13.60
CA ARG A 232 -17.29 -23.83 14.34
C ARG A 232 -18.16 -22.84 15.12
N LEU A 233 -19.18 -22.30 14.46
CA LEU A 233 -20.10 -21.34 15.06
C LEU A 233 -20.86 -21.99 16.23
N ALA A 234 -21.23 -23.26 16.09
CA ALA A 234 -21.82 -24.04 17.18
C ALA A 234 -20.83 -24.27 18.33
N THR A 235 -19.57 -24.64 18.06
CA THR A 235 -18.52 -24.82 19.08
C THR A 235 -18.19 -23.54 19.85
N TYR A 236 -18.35 -22.36 19.22
CA TYR A 236 -18.17 -21.06 19.86
C TYR A 236 -19.44 -20.51 20.51
N SER A 237 -20.49 -21.33 20.65
CA SER A 237 -21.73 -20.99 21.34
C SER A 237 -22.45 -19.76 20.76
N PHE A 238 -22.40 -19.57 19.44
CA PHE A 238 -23.21 -18.54 18.78
C PHE A 238 -24.71 -18.85 18.89
N PRO A 239 -25.60 -17.85 18.91
CA PRO A 239 -27.04 -18.08 19.01
C PRO A 239 -27.57 -18.95 17.85
N SER A 240 -28.37 -19.98 18.17
CA SER A 240 -28.96 -20.88 17.17
C SER A 240 -29.68 -20.16 16.02
N PRO A 241 -30.47 -19.08 16.23
CA PRO A 241 -31.08 -18.33 15.13
C PRO A 241 -30.06 -17.72 14.16
N LEU A 242 -28.92 -17.25 14.68
CA LEU A 242 -27.85 -16.68 13.86
C LEU A 242 -27.13 -17.76 13.06
N ILE A 243 -26.89 -18.94 13.66
CA ILE A 243 -26.30 -20.09 12.95
C ILE A 243 -27.22 -20.52 11.80
N LYS A 244 -28.53 -20.59 12.04
CA LYS A 244 -29.53 -20.91 11.00
C LYS A 244 -29.55 -19.87 9.88
N LEU A 245 -29.45 -18.58 10.21
CA LEU A 245 -29.39 -17.49 9.24
C LEU A 245 -28.12 -17.59 8.37
N VAL A 246 -26.96 -17.84 8.99
CA VAL A 246 -25.69 -18.02 8.27
C VAL A 246 -25.72 -19.28 7.41
N SER A 247 -26.29 -20.38 7.90
CA SER A 247 -26.48 -21.62 7.15
C SER A 247 -27.32 -21.36 5.90
N SER A 248 -28.51 -20.77 6.06
CA SER A 248 -29.40 -20.40 4.93
C SER A 248 -28.78 -19.42 3.95
N TYR A 249 -27.91 -18.52 4.41
CA TYR A 249 -27.21 -17.57 3.54
C TYR A 249 -26.09 -18.23 2.71
N LEU A 250 -25.54 -19.36 3.18
CA LEU A 250 -24.39 -20.02 2.58
C LEU A 250 -24.75 -21.26 1.74
N THR A 251 -25.92 -21.85 1.94
CA THR A 251 -26.41 -23.03 1.20
C THR A 251 -27.20 -22.64 -0.06
N ASP A 252 -27.35 -23.57 -1.01
CA ASP A 252 -28.19 -23.47 -2.22
C ASP A 252 -27.93 -22.25 -3.12
N ARG A 253 -26.65 -21.87 -3.26
CA ARG A 253 -26.25 -20.71 -4.09
C ARG A 253 -25.87 -21.13 -5.51
N GLU A 254 -26.40 -20.41 -6.48
CA GLU A 254 -26.03 -20.54 -7.89
C GLU A 254 -25.27 -19.31 -8.44
N ILE A 255 -24.32 -19.56 -9.35
CA ILE A 255 -23.67 -18.52 -10.16
C ILE A 255 -23.97 -18.75 -11.64
N LYS A 256 -24.23 -17.64 -12.36
CA LYS A 256 -24.31 -17.61 -13.84
C LYS A 256 -23.42 -16.49 -14.38
N VAL A 257 -22.79 -16.72 -15.52
CA VAL A 257 -21.89 -15.76 -16.19
C VAL A 257 -22.56 -15.24 -17.45
N ARG A 258 -22.53 -13.92 -17.68
CA ARG A 258 -23.06 -13.30 -18.91
C ARG A 258 -21.92 -12.82 -19.80
N VAL A 259 -21.91 -13.24 -21.07
CA VAL A 259 -21.00 -12.74 -22.11
C VAL A 259 -21.84 -12.16 -23.24
N GLY A 260 -21.82 -10.83 -23.38
CA GLY A 260 -22.73 -10.12 -24.28
C GLY A 260 -24.19 -10.36 -23.90
N ASN A 261 -24.97 -10.95 -24.80
CA ASN A 261 -26.38 -11.28 -24.58
C ASN A 261 -26.62 -12.74 -24.16
N LYS A 262 -25.58 -13.56 -24.00
CA LYS A 262 -25.71 -14.98 -23.62
C LYS A 262 -25.36 -15.19 -22.15
N LEU A 263 -26.20 -15.96 -21.46
CA LEU A 263 -26.01 -16.37 -20.07
C LEU A 263 -25.54 -17.84 -20.02
N SER A 264 -24.64 -18.18 -19.10
CA SER A 264 -24.25 -19.58 -18.86
C SER A 264 -25.34 -20.35 -18.14
N ALA A 265 -25.23 -21.68 -18.13
CA ALA A 265 -25.98 -22.52 -17.21
C ALA A 265 -25.67 -22.14 -15.75
N PRO A 266 -26.63 -22.32 -14.81
CA PRO A 266 -26.36 -22.21 -13.38
C PRO A 266 -25.28 -23.19 -12.95
N LEU A 267 -24.30 -22.68 -12.20
CA LEU A 267 -23.34 -23.47 -11.45
C LEU A 267 -23.68 -23.40 -9.97
N GLN A 268 -24.02 -24.54 -9.37
CA GLN A 268 -24.27 -24.66 -7.94
C GLN A 268 -22.95 -24.61 -7.15
N LEU A 269 -22.95 -23.86 -6.05
CA LEU A 269 -21.78 -23.68 -5.19
C LEU A 269 -21.93 -24.49 -3.90
N ALA A 270 -21.17 -25.59 -3.78
CA ALA A 270 -21.12 -26.41 -2.58
C ALA A 270 -20.12 -25.90 -1.51
N ALA A 271 -19.25 -24.96 -1.86
CA ALA A 271 -18.24 -24.43 -0.97
C ALA A 271 -17.98 -22.94 -1.21
N GLY A 272 -17.30 -22.32 -0.24
CA GLY A 272 -16.80 -20.96 -0.35
C GLY A 272 -17.76 -19.88 0.15
N LEU A 273 -17.23 -18.68 0.32
CA LEU A 273 -17.97 -17.51 0.81
C LEU A 273 -18.22 -16.53 -0.35
N PRO A 274 -19.35 -15.80 -0.38
CA PRO A 274 -19.66 -14.90 -1.48
C PRO A 274 -18.64 -13.76 -1.58
N GLN A 275 -17.92 -13.66 -2.69
CA GLN A 275 -16.97 -12.58 -2.92
C GLN A 275 -17.70 -11.23 -3.02
N GLY A 276 -17.19 -10.20 -2.32
CA GLY A 276 -17.81 -8.87 -2.26
C GLY A 276 -18.90 -8.71 -1.18
N SER A 277 -19.26 -9.77 -0.46
CA SER A 277 -20.16 -9.66 0.71
C SER A 277 -19.41 -9.11 1.94
N VAL A 278 -20.07 -8.21 2.67
CA VAL A 278 -19.56 -7.62 3.92
C VAL A 278 -19.36 -8.69 5.02
N MET A 279 -20.10 -9.81 4.97
CA MET A 279 -20.04 -10.88 5.97
C MET A 279 -18.93 -11.91 5.71
N SER A 280 -18.53 -12.12 4.46
CA SER A 280 -17.54 -13.15 4.08
C SER A 280 -16.19 -13.01 4.80
N PRO A 281 -15.59 -11.82 4.96
CA PRO A 281 -14.35 -11.68 5.73
C PRO A 281 -14.48 -12.07 7.20
N TRP A 282 -15.64 -11.81 7.83
CA TRP A 282 -15.89 -12.16 9.22
C TRP A 282 -16.02 -13.68 9.41
N LEU A 283 -16.77 -14.33 8.51
CA LEU A 283 -16.96 -15.78 8.52
C LEU A 283 -15.64 -16.51 8.26
N PHE A 284 -14.81 -15.99 7.33
CA PHE A 284 -13.48 -16.52 7.08
C PHE A 284 -12.56 -16.40 8.31
N ASN A 285 -12.55 -15.24 8.98
CA ASN A 285 -11.75 -15.07 10.20
C ASN A 285 -12.19 -16.00 11.34
N ILE A 286 -13.50 -16.28 11.47
CA ILE A 286 -14.00 -17.27 12.42
C ILE A 286 -13.51 -18.67 12.03
N TYR A 287 -13.57 -19.01 10.75
CA TYR A 287 -13.10 -20.28 10.19
C TYR A 287 -11.60 -20.53 10.44
N THR A 288 -10.76 -19.50 10.32
CA THR A 288 -9.30 -19.63 10.48
C THR A 288 -8.79 -19.32 11.89
N SER A 289 -9.64 -18.82 12.79
CA SER A 289 -9.25 -18.34 14.12
C SER A 289 -8.51 -19.36 15.01
N HIS A 290 -8.78 -20.66 14.85
CA HIS A 290 -8.10 -21.71 15.61
C HIS A 290 -6.62 -21.82 15.25
N LEU A 291 -6.25 -21.56 13.99
CA LEU A 291 -4.87 -21.66 13.49
C LEU A 291 -3.94 -20.69 14.23
N LEU A 292 -4.46 -19.51 14.63
CA LEU A 292 -3.72 -18.52 15.40
C LEU A 292 -3.45 -18.96 16.86
N LYS A 293 -4.11 -20.01 17.34
CA LYS A 293 -3.89 -20.58 18.68
C LYS A 293 -2.72 -21.57 18.72
N LEU A 294 -2.20 -21.99 17.56
CA LEU A 294 -1.05 -22.91 17.44
C LEU A 294 0.30 -22.23 17.76
N GLN A 295 0.29 -20.92 18.08
CA GLN A 295 1.48 -20.18 18.50
C GLN A 295 1.97 -20.65 19.88
N ASN A 296 3.28 -20.58 20.11
CA ASN A 296 3.89 -20.91 21.40
C ASN A 296 4.96 -19.88 21.79
N SER A 297 5.67 -20.11 22.90
CA SER A 297 6.71 -19.20 23.42
C SER A 297 7.89 -18.99 22.46
N HIS A 298 8.07 -19.86 21.47
CA HIS A 298 9.20 -19.84 20.55
C HIS A 298 8.79 -19.59 19.09
N VAL A 299 7.53 -19.80 18.72
CA VAL A 299 7.01 -19.62 17.36
C VAL A 299 5.74 -18.79 17.42
N HIS A 300 5.75 -17.69 16.70
CA HIS A 300 4.64 -16.77 16.59
C HIS A 300 3.94 -16.95 15.24
N ILE A 301 2.62 -16.75 15.24
CA ILE A 301 1.77 -16.90 14.06
C ILE A 301 0.98 -15.60 13.90
N ALA A 302 0.95 -15.08 12.69
CA ALA A 302 0.29 -13.84 12.36
C ALA A 302 -0.52 -14.05 11.07
N GLY A 303 -1.84 -13.96 11.16
CA GLY A 303 -2.74 -14.11 9.99
C GLY A 303 -3.51 -12.82 9.70
N PHE A 304 -3.80 -12.55 8.43
CA PHE A 304 -4.73 -11.52 7.98
C PHE A 304 -5.45 -11.98 6.73
N ALA A 305 -6.75 -12.20 6.81
CA ALA A 305 -7.51 -12.85 5.73
C ALA A 305 -6.76 -14.12 5.24
N ASP A 306 -6.46 -14.21 3.95
CA ASP A 306 -5.79 -15.33 3.27
C ASP A 306 -4.27 -15.43 3.51
N ASP A 307 -3.64 -14.38 4.04
CA ASP A 307 -2.20 -14.32 4.35
C ASP A 307 -1.89 -14.92 5.74
N LEU A 308 -0.94 -15.86 5.81
CA LEU A 308 -0.50 -16.45 7.07
C LEU A 308 1.04 -16.44 7.20
N ALA A 309 1.55 -15.87 8.28
CA ALA A 309 2.98 -15.80 8.58
C ALA A 309 3.33 -16.57 9.87
N LEU A 310 4.41 -17.35 9.83
CA LEU A 310 4.99 -18.04 10.99
C LEU A 310 6.43 -17.55 11.18
N TYR A 311 6.82 -17.16 12.39
CA TYR A 311 8.18 -16.68 12.64
C TYR A 311 8.72 -17.05 14.02
N SER A 312 10.04 -17.18 14.12
CA SER A 312 10.77 -17.51 15.36
C SER A 312 12.08 -16.73 15.40
N SER A 313 12.45 -16.25 16.60
CA SER A 313 13.72 -15.55 16.82
C SER A 313 14.64 -16.38 17.72
N SER A 314 15.93 -16.38 17.42
CA SER A 314 16.99 -17.02 18.22
C SER A 314 18.34 -16.37 17.98
N VAL A 315 19.27 -16.48 18.93
CA VAL A 315 20.67 -16.09 18.75
C VAL A 315 21.34 -16.92 17.65
N SER A 316 20.86 -18.15 17.41
CA SER A 316 21.36 -19.04 16.35
C SER A 316 20.37 -19.14 15.19
N ALA A 317 20.84 -18.85 13.96
CA ALA A 317 20.06 -18.99 12.75
C ALA A 317 19.50 -20.42 12.58
N LYS A 318 20.32 -21.43 12.92
CA LYS A 318 19.92 -22.85 12.83
C LYS A 318 18.73 -23.16 13.74
N ASN A 319 18.71 -22.58 14.96
CA ASN A 319 17.62 -22.77 15.91
C ASN A 319 16.35 -22.06 15.47
N ALA A 320 16.46 -20.81 14.99
CA ALA A 320 15.31 -20.07 14.45
C ALA A 320 14.67 -20.82 13.26
N ILE A 321 15.49 -21.30 12.31
CA ILE A 321 15.02 -22.03 11.14
C ILE A 321 14.36 -23.36 11.53
N ASN A 322 14.96 -24.14 12.43
CA ASN A 322 14.39 -25.43 12.84
C ASN A 322 13.03 -25.25 13.55
N ARG A 323 12.89 -24.21 14.38
CA ARG A 323 11.63 -23.89 15.07
C ARG A 323 10.53 -23.52 14.08
N VAL A 324 10.80 -22.65 13.11
CA VAL A 324 9.81 -22.27 12.09
C VAL A 324 9.47 -23.44 11.18
N ARG A 325 10.45 -24.27 10.79
CA ARG A 325 10.21 -25.46 9.96
C ARG A 325 9.24 -26.43 10.62
N ASN A 326 9.46 -26.77 11.90
CA ASN A 326 8.59 -27.69 12.63
C ASN A 326 7.17 -27.12 12.78
N ALA A 327 7.05 -25.81 13.07
CA ALA A 327 5.76 -25.15 13.14
C ALA A 327 5.04 -25.10 11.79
N THR A 328 5.77 -24.92 10.69
CA THR A 328 5.22 -24.91 9.33
C THR A 328 4.64 -26.28 8.97
N HIS A 329 5.33 -27.38 9.28
CA HIS A 329 4.80 -28.73 9.06
C HIS A 329 3.51 -28.99 9.84
N HIS A 330 3.46 -28.57 11.11
CA HIS A 330 2.26 -28.71 11.93
C HIS A 330 1.10 -27.86 11.39
N MET A 331 1.39 -26.61 11.00
CA MET A 331 0.39 -25.71 10.42
C MET A 331 -0.21 -26.24 9.12
N ILE A 332 0.61 -26.81 8.22
CA ILE A 332 0.13 -27.39 6.96
C ILE A 332 -0.82 -28.57 7.23
N LYS A 333 -0.51 -29.41 8.24
CA LYS A 333 -1.39 -30.50 8.65
C LYS A 333 -2.76 -29.97 9.10
N GLU A 334 -2.78 -28.93 9.93
CA GLU A 334 -4.01 -28.31 10.41
C GLU A 334 -4.81 -27.61 9.29
N LEU A 335 -4.13 -26.90 8.38
CA LEU A 335 -4.77 -26.28 7.21
C LEU A 335 -5.46 -27.32 6.30
N ASN A 336 -4.81 -28.46 6.07
CA ASN A 336 -5.38 -29.56 5.28
C ASN A 336 -6.61 -30.19 5.95
N LEU A 337 -6.62 -30.34 7.28
CA LEU A 337 -7.80 -30.82 8.03
C LEU A 337 -9.01 -29.90 7.82
N TRP A 338 -8.76 -28.61 7.66
CA TRP A 338 -9.78 -27.59 7.38
C TRP A 338 -9.93 -27.30 5.88
N LYS A 339 -9.50 -28.20 4.99
CA LYS A 339 -9.63 -28.08 3.53
C LYS A 339 -9.06 -26.78 2.94
N ILE A 340 -8.09 -26.15 3.62
CA ILE A 340 -7.34 -25.00 3.09
C ILE A 340 -6.04 -25.52 2.51
N ASN A 341 -5.91 -25.44 1.19
CA ASN A 341 -4.69 -25.84 0.50
C ASN A 341 -3.67 -24.69 0.50
N VAL A 342 -2.39 -25.02 0.75
CA VAL A 342 -1.28 -24.06 0.70
C VAL A 342 -0.58 -24.13 -0.65
N ASN A 343 -0.38 -22.97 -1.29
CA ASN A 343 0.39 -22.86 -2.51
C ASN A 343 1.88 -22.74 -2.22
N ALA A 344 2.56 -23.88 -2.17
CA ALA A 344 3.99 -23.94 -1.90
C ALA A 344 4.87 -23.14 -2.89
N ALA A 345 4.39 -22.88 -4.13
CA ALA A 345 5.15 -22.10 -5.11
C ALA A 345 5.05 -20.58 -4.88
N LYS A 346 4.01 -20.12 -4.20
CA LYS A 346 3.80 -18.72 -3.85
C LYS A 346 4.19 -18.40 -2.40
N SER A 347 4.31 -19.42 -1.55
CA SER A 347 4.85 -19.27 -0.20
C SER A 347 6.35 -18.92 -0.22
N GLU A 348 6.76 -18.05 0.71
CA GLU A 348 8.12 -17.53 0.80
C GLU A 348 8.72 -17.73 2.19
N ALA A 349 10.05 -17.89 2.27
CA ALA A 349 10.77 -17.95 3.54
C ALA A 349 11.83 -16.86 3.57
N ILE A 350 11.94 -16.17 4.72
CA ILE A 350 12.80 -15.01 4.90
C ILE A 350 13.58 -15.17 6.21
N LEU A 351 14.87 -14.82 6.19
CA LEU A 351 15.74 -14.81 7.36
C LEU A 351 16.30 -13.40 7.60
N PHE A 352 16.09 -12.86 8.80
CA PHE A 352 16.52 -11.54 9.23
C PHE A 352 17.73 -11.67 10.16
N ILE A 353 18.88 -11.09 9.77
CA ILE A 353 20.16 -11.12 10.51
C ILE A 353 20.67 -9.68 10.70
N SER A 354 21.33 -9.38 11.82
CA SER A 354 22.07 -8.12 12.04
C SER A 354 23.56 -8.30 11.70
N SER A 355 24.16 -7.47 10.83
CA SER A 355 25.61 -7.43 10.58
C SER A 355 26.26 -6.14 11.09
N ILE A 356 27.46 -6.23 11.68
CA ILE A 356 28.33 -5.10 12.05
C ILE A 356 29.64 -5.23 11.28
N SER A 357 30.12 -4.14 10.66
CA SER A 357 31.53 -3.97 10.30
C SER A 357 31.93 -2.49 10.36
N THR A 358 33.01 -2.18 11.06
CA THR A 358 33.62 -0.84 11.20
C THR A 358 34.61 -0.57 10.06
N LEU A 359 34.54 0.63 9.47
CA LEU A 359 35.58 1.17 8.58
C LEU A 359 36.57 1.98 9.39
N THR A 360 37.85 1.61 9.33
CA THR A 360 38.97 2.41 9.83
C THR A 360 39.45 3.33 8.73
N GLU A 361 38.92 4.57 8.63
CA GLU A 361 39.59 5.66 7.90
C GLU A 361 38.95 7.04 8.25
N GLY A 362 39.69 7.85 9.02
CA GLY A 362 39.79 9.30 8.82
C GLY A 362 38.94 10.29 9.65
N GLY A 363 39.43 10.67 10.85
CA GLY A 363 39.54 12.11 11.21
C GLY A 363 38.53 12.79 12.15
N SER A 364 37.76 12.09 12.98
CA SER A 364 36.94 12.71 14.04
C SER A 364 36.85 11.84 15.30
N ASP A 365 36.76 12.48 16.45
CA ASP A 365 36.37 12.00 17.78
C ASP A 365 34.93 11.42 17.85
N HIS A 366 34.19 11.48 16.74
CA HIS A 366 32.95 10.74 16.53
C HIS A 366 33.06 9.85 15.29
N LEU A 367 32.94 8.53 15.50
CA LEU A 367 32.87 7.54 14.41
C LEU A 367 31.46 7.56 13.79
N PRO A 368 31.30 7.85 12.48
CA PRO A 368 30.02 7.70 11.81
C PRO A 368 29.66 6.22 11.63
N VAL A 369 28.44 5.85 12.01
CA VAL A 369 27.85 4.52 11.75
C VAL A 369 27.25 4.52 10.35
N TYR A 370 27.80 3.69 9.46
CA TYR A 370 27.22 3.41 8.14
C TYR A 370 26.13 2.34 8.26
N PHE A 371 24.96 2.55 7.63
CA PHE A 371 23.91 1.53 7.52
C PHE A 371 23.83 1.06 6.07
N GLU A 372 24.08 -0.23 5.85
CA GLU A 372 23.88 -0.90 4.57
C GLU A 372 22.77 -1.95 4.73
N LEU A 373 21.64 -1.77 4.05
CA LEU A 373 20.53 -2.73 4.02
C LEU A 373 20.89 -3.87 3.05
N TRP A 374 21.31 -5.02 3.58
CA TRP A 374 21.51 -6.24 2.78
C TRP A 374 20.32 -7.22 2.94
N GLY A 375 19.59 -7.43 1.85
CA GLY A 375 18.76 -8.61 1.64
C GLY A 375 19.21 -9.31 0.35
N THR A 376 19.55 -10.60 0.41
CA THR A 376 19.83 -11.41 -0.77
C THR A 376 18.52 -11.97 -1.34
N PRO A 377 18.23 -11.83 -2.65
CA PRO A 377 17.08 -12.50 -3.26
C PRO A 377 17.40 -14.00 -3.42
N GLN A 378 16.60 -14.88 -2.82
CA GLN A 378 16.63 -16.32 -3.13
C GLN A 378 15.62 -16.67 -4.23
N THR A 379 16.13 -17.21 -5.33
CA THR A 379 15.40 -17.83 -6.45
C THR A 379 14.96 -19.27 -6.14
N GLN A 380 13.68 -19.60 -6.34
CA GLN A 380 13.13 -20.97 -6.18
C GLN A 380 13.58 -21.97 -7.28
N LEU A 381 13.68 -23.26 -6.93
CA LEU A 381 13.90 -24.41 -7.85
C LEU A 381 12.56 -24.98 -8.38
N LYS A 382 12.49 -25.34 -9.68
CA LYS A 382 11.26 -25.78 -10.38
C LYS A 382 11.06 -27.32 -10.34
N LYS A 383 9.82 -27.78 -10.12
CA LYS A 383 9.41 -29.21 -10.08
C LYS A 383 9.43 -29.91 -11.46
N PRO A 384 9.58 -31.26 -11.51
CA PRO A 384 9.53 -32.02 -12.76
C PRO A 384 8.14 -32.03 -13.40
N ARG A 385 8.07 -32.09 -14.73
CA ARG A 385 6.81 -32.23 -15.49
C ARG A 385 6.82 -33.51 -16.32
N PHE A 386 5.70 -34.23 -16.38
CA PHE A 386 5.49 -35.36 -17.30
C PHE A 386 5.56 -34.87 -18.74
N ASP A 387 6.38 -35.52 -19.56
CA ASP A 387 6.54 -35.20 -20.97
C ASP A 387 5.68 -36.16 -21.79
N PHE A 388 4.39 -35.82 -21.89
CA PHE A 388 3.38 -36.59 -22.64
C PHE A 388 3.69 -36.73 -24.15
N ARG A 389 4.70 -36.02 -24.67
CA ARG A 389 5.19 -36.19 -26.05
C ARG A 389 5.98 -37.49 -26.23
N ARG A 390 6.46 -38.08 -25.13
CA ARG A 390 7.25 -39.32 -25.11
C ARG A 390 6.48 -40.49 -24.48
N THR A 391 5.16 -40.36 -24.35
CA THR A 391 4.31 -41.42 -23.84
C THR A 391 4.31 -42.61 -24.79
N ASP A 392 4.58 -43.81 -24.27
CA ASP A 392 4.43 -45.06 -25.01
C ASP A 392 2.95 -45.48 -24.99
N TRP A 393 2.25 -45.22 -26.10
CA TRP A 393 0.81 -45.41 -26.18
C TRP A 393 0.38 -46.87 -26.27
N ASP A 394 1.26 -47.79 -26.69
CA ASP A 394 0.94 -49.21 -26.74
C ASP A 394 1.06 -49.84 -25.35
N VAL A 395 2.08 -49.44 -24.58
CA VAL A 395 2.18 -49.77 -23.14
C VAL A 395 1.02 -49.15 -22.36
N PHE A 396 0.65 -47.90 -22.65
CA PHE A 396 -0.51 -47.25 -22.06
C PHE A 396 -1.81 -48.01 -22.35
N ARG A 397 -2.03 -48.43 -23.60
CA ARG A 397 -3.24 -49.17 -24.01
C ARG A 397 -3.29 -50.58 -23.40
N CYS A 398 -2.16 -51.27 -23.35
CA CYS A 398 -2.05 -52.58 -22.70
C CYS A 398 -2.32 -52.47 -21.18
N ALA A 399 -1.74 -51.45 -20.53
CA ALA A 399 -1.97 -51.16 -19.12
C ALA A 399 -3.44 -50.81 -18.83
N LEU A 400 -4.13 -50.12 -19.73
CA LEU A 400 -5.56 -49.82 -19.58
C LEU A 400 -6.44 -51.07 -19.78
N ASN A 401 -6.16 -51.86 -20.83
CA ASN A 401 -6.96 -53.04 -21.19
C ASN A 401 -6.87 -54.18 -20.16
N ASN A 402 -5.75 -54.28 -19.44
CA ASN A 402 -5.60 -55.26 -18.36
C ASN A 402 -6.33 -54.86 -17.07
N VAL A 403 -6.76 -53.60 -16.98
CA VAL A 403 -7.29 -53.02 -15.74
C VAL A 403 -8.80 -52.74 -15.84
N ILE A 404 -9.32 -52.41 -17.03
CA ILE A 404 -10.77 -52.18 -17.22
C ILE A 404 -11.54 -53.51 -17.12
N PRO A 405 -12.51 -53.66 -16.20
CA PRO A 405 -13.33 -54.87 -16.10
C PRO A 405 -14.24 -55.04 -17.33
N THR A 406 -14.37 -56.28 -17.83
CA THR A 406 -15.19 -56.61 -19.02
C THR A 406 -16.70 -56.51 -18.79
N ALA A 407 -17.15 -56.47 -17.53
CA ALA A 407 -18.56 -56.27 -17.18
C ALA A 407 -18.82 -54.80 -16.80
N ARG A 408 -19.96 -54.26 -17.26
CA ARG A 408 -20.36 -52.88 -16.94
C ARG A 408 -20.60 -52.75 -15.42
N PRO A 409 -19.98 -51.77 -14.73
CA PRO A 409 -20.25 -51.55 -13.33
C PRO A 409 -21.72 -51.15 -13.12
N PRO A 410 -22.32 -51.46 -11.96
CA PRO A 410 -23.65 -50.96 -11.64
C PRO A 410 -23.59 -49.43 -11.60
N LEU A 411 -24.55 -48.75 -12.24
CA LEU A 411 -24.60 -47.27 -12.32
C LEU A 411 -25.92 -46.74 -11.77
N GLY A 412 -26.57 -47.50 -10.88
CA GLY A 412 -27.91 -47.22 -10.39
C GLY A 412 -27.96 -46.11 -9.34
N THR A 413 -26.87 -45.89 -8.61
CA THR A 413 -26.78 -44.88 -7.55
C THR A 413 -25.60 -43.93 -7.76
N ALA A 414 -25.68 -42.72 -7.18
CA ALA A 414 -24.61 -41.73 -7.27
C ALA A 414 -23.28 -42.24 -6.70
N THR A 415 -23.33 -43.06 -5.65
CA THR A 415 -22.18 -43.75 -5.08
C THR A 415 -21.53 -44.75 -6.04
N ASP A 416 -22.32 -45.46 -6.85
CA ASP A 416 -21.76 -46.39 -7.83
C ASP A 416 -21.08 -45.64 -8.98
N ILE A 417 -21.61 -44.47 -9.35
CA ILE A 417 -21.01 -43.58 -10.36
C ILE A 417 -19.72 -42.96 -9.83
N ASP A 418 -19.71 -42.43 -8.61
CA ASP A 418 -18.51 -41.84 -8.00
C ASP A 418 -17.41 -42.90 -7.81
N THR A 419 -17.79 -44.11 -7.41
CA THR A 419 -16.86 -45.24 -7.32
C THR A 419 -16.32 -45.59 -8.70
N ALA A 420 -17.16 -45.69 -9.73
CA ALA A 420 -16.72 -45.95 -11.09
C ALA A 420 -15.79 -44.85 -11.64
N VAL A 421 -16.04 -43.57 -11.31
CA VAL A 421 -15.20 -42.44 -11.74
C VAL A 421 -13.85 -42.42 -11.02
N VAL A 422 -13.83 -42.67 -9.71
CA VAL A 422 -12.58 -42.77 -8.94
C VAL A 422 -11.75 -43.93 -9.46
N THR A 423 -12.36 -45.12 -9.59
CA THR A 423 -11.71 -46.29 -10.17
C THR A 423 -11.16 -45.96 -11.56
N PHE A 424 -11.97 -45.45 -12.49
CA PHE A 424 -11.50 -45.09 -13.84
C PHE A 424 -10.35 -44.07 -13.85
N THR A 425 -10.36 -43.10 -12.93
CA THR A 425 -9.32 -42.06 -12.84
C THR A 425 -8.00 -42.64 -12.31
N GLU A 426 -8.06 -43.56 -11.35
CA GLU A 426 -6.90 -44.27 -10.82
C GLU A 426 -6.30 -45.21 -11.87
N GLU A 427 -7.14 -45.89 -12.65
CA GLU A 427 -6.72 -46.77 -13.74
C GLU A 427 -5.98 -46.00 -14.84
N ILE A 428 -6.51 -44.86 -15.28
CA ILE A 428 -5.84 -43.98 -16.25
C ILE A 428 -4.54 -43.41 -15.69
N THR A 429 -4.54 -42.97 -14.44
CA THR A 429 -3.35 -42.36 -13.82
C THR A 429 -2.21 -43.37 -13.68
N THR A 430 -2.55 -44.61 -13.34
CA THR A 430 -1.60 -45.72 -13.26
C THR A 430 -1.03 -46.08 -14.63
N ALA A 431 -1.87 -46.10 -15.66
CA ALA A 431 -1.42 -46.28 -17.05
C ALA A 431 -0.51 -45.13 -17.52
N VAL A 432 -0.79 -43.87 -17.15
CA VAL A 432 0.05 -42.70 -17.50
C VAL A 432 1.43 -42.80 -16.83
N GLN A 433 1.49 -43.20 -15.57
CA GLN A 433 2.74 -43.33 -14.83
C GLN A 433 3.62 -44.45 -15.38
N ALA A 434 3.01 -45.56 -15.80
CA ALA A 434 3.72 -46.68 -16.42
C ALA A 434 4.26 -46.36 -17.82
N SER A 435 3.71 -45.36 -18.51
CA SER A 435 3.97 -45.08 -19.93
C SER A 435 4.63 -43.73 -20.23
N THR A 436 4.72 -42.77 -19.29
CA THR A 436 5.13 -41.38 -19.57
C THR A 436 6.30 -40.86 -18.70
N PRO A 437 7.46 -40.46 -19.27
CA PRO A 437 8.64 -39.97 -18.53
C PRO A 437 8.57 -38.49 -18.07
N THR A 438 9.41 -38.03 -17.11
CA THR A 438 9.41 -36.66 -16.52
C THR A 438 10.73 -35.88 -16.67
N ASN A 439 10.71 -34.52 -16.70
CA ASN A 439 11.90 -33.63 -16.87
C ASN A 439 11.96 -32.42 -15.91
N THR A 440 13.17 -31.93 -15.52
CA THR A 440 13.43 -30.70 -14.69
C THR A 440 14.47 -29.72 -15.31
N PRO A 441 14.35 -28.38 -15.15
CA PRO A 441 15.35 -27.40 -15.66
C PRO A 441 16.22 -26.70 -14.58
N ARG A 442 17.52 -26.44 -14.86
CA ARG A 442 18.50 -25.71 -14.00
C ARG A 442 18.81 -24.26 -14.48
N PRO A 443 19.21 -23.31 -13.61
CA PRO A 443 19.63 -21.96 -14.00
C PRO A 443 21.15 -21.86 -14.30
N GLN A 444 21.54 -21.03 -15.28
CA GLN A 444 22.91 -20.93 -15.82
C GLN A 444 23.63 -19.67 -15.30
N LYS A 445 24.82 -19.83 -14.69
CA LYS A 445 25.73 -18.75 -14.27
C LYS A 445 26.63 -18.41 -15.47
N LEU A 446 26.75 -17.14 -15.87
CA LEU A 446 27.64 -16.73 -16.97
C LEU A 446 29.05 -16.48 -16.43
N GLU A 447 29.97 -17.40 -16.71
CA GLU A 447 31.39 -17.28 -16.38
C GLU A 447 32.17 -16.77 -17.61
N LEU A 448 33.06 -15.80 -17.40
CA LEU A 448 33.99 -15.31 -18.42
C LEU A 448 35.11 -16.35 -18.60
N PRO A 449 35.64 -16.57 -19.81
CA PRO A 449 36.76 -17.48 -20.04
C PRO A 449 37.97 -17.09 -19.19
N GLU A 450 38.69 -18.11 -18.71
CA GLU A 450 39.83 -17.96 -17.78
C GLU A 450 40.94 -17.07 -18.35
N GLU A 451 41.19 -17.15 -19.67
CA GLU A 451 42.13 -16.27 -20.38
C GLU A 451 41.82 -14.77 -20.23
N ILE A 452 40.53 -14.38 -20.20
CA ILE A 452 40.12 -12.99 -20.00
C ILE A 452 40.27 -12.58 -18.54
N LEU A 453 40.03 -13.51 -17.62
CA LEU A 453 40.19 -13.28 -16.18
C LEU A 453 41.67 -13.07 -15.82
N ASP A 454 42.58 -13.82 -16.44
CA ASP A 454 44.02 -13.65 -16.25
C ASP A 454 44.52 -12.31 -16.79
N LEU A 455 44.07 -11.90 -17.98
CA LEU A 455 44.36 -10.57 -18.51
C LEU A 455 43.84 -9.43 -17.60
N ILE A 456 42.70 -9.62 -16.94
CA ILE A 456 42.18 -8.67 -15.95
C ILE A 456 43.06 -8.64 -14.70
N ARG A 457 43.53 -9.79 -14.22
CA ARG A 457 44.44 -9.90 -13.06
C ARG A 457 45.75 -9.18 -13.35
N ASP A 458 46.34 -9.41 -14.52
CA ASP A 458 47.59 -8.78 -14.95
C ASP A 458 47.45 -7.27 -15.12
N LYS A 459 46.37 -6.82 -15.77
CA LYS A 459 46.03 -5.38 -15.85
C LYS A 459 45.95 -4.76 -14.45
N ASN A 460 45.33 -5.44 -13.49
CA ASN A 460 45.18 -4.94 -12.12
C ASN A 460 46.49 -4.98 -11.32
N LYS A 461 47.42 -5.87 -11.64
CA LYS A 461 48.78 -5.88 -11.10
C LYS A 461 49.58 -4.66 -11.60
N VAL A 462 49.58 -4.41 -12.91
CA VAL A 462 50.26 -3.24 -13.52
C VAL A 462 49.63 -1.92 -13.08
N ARG A 463 48.30 -1.88 -12.88
CA ARG A 463 47.63 -0.69 -12.30
C ARG A 463 48.13 -0.36 -10.90
N ARG A 464 48.30 -1.37 -10.04
CA ARG A 464 48.82 -1.20 -8.68
C ARG A 464 50.25 -0.66 -8.70
N LEU A 465 51.10 -1.22 -9.56
CA LEU A 465 52.47 -0.74 -9.75
C LEU A 465 52.51 0.73 -10.23
N TRP A 466 51.69 1.10 -11.22
CA TRP A 466 51.57 2.49 -11.66
C TRP A 466 51.08 3.43 -10.55
N GLN A 467 50.12 2.99 -9.72
CA GLN A 467 49.60 3.83 -8.64
C GLN A 467 50.65 4.14 -7.56
N VAL A 468 51.58 3.21 -7.33
CA VAL A 468 52.67 3.35 -6.37
C VAL A 468 53.84 4.15 -6.95
N HIS A 469 54.33 3.77 -8.13
CA HIS A 469 55.59 4.32 -8.67
C HIS A 469 55.41 5.46 -9.68
N ARG A 470 54.19 5.67 -10.20
CA ARG A 470 53.81 6.74 -11.16
C ARG A 470 54.63 6.81 -12.45
N ARG A 471 55.38 5.75 -12.79
CA ARG A 471 56.20 5.64 -14.02
C ARG A 471 55.35 5.64 -15.29
N VAL A 472 55.88 6.23 -16.35
CA VAL A 472 55.14 6.40 -17.62
C VAL A 472 55.00 5.05 -18.34
N GLU A 473 55.98 4.18 -18.18
CA GLU A 473 56.06 2.83 -18.73
C GLU A 473 54.92 1.96 -18.17
N ASP A 474 54.70 1.99 -16.86
CA ASP A 474 53.61 1.26 -16.19
C ASP A 474 52.24 1.80 -16.62
N LYS A 475 52.12 3.12 -16.84
CA LYS A 475 50.89 3.74 -17.37
C LYS A 475 50.60 3.29 -18.79
N ARG A 476 51.63 3.21 -19.65
CA ARG A 476 51.51 2.72 -21.03
C ARG A 476 51.16 1.22 -21.05
N ALA A 477 51.82 0.41 -20.22
CA ALA A 477 51.54 -1.01 -20.09
C ALA A 477 50.12 -1.27 -19.56
N TYR A 478 49.67 -0.53 -18.54
CA TYR A 478 48.31 -0.56 -18.04
C TYR A 478 47.29 -0.21 -19.13
N ASN A 479 47.52 0.89 -19.86
CA ASN A 479 46.62 1.33 -20.91
C ASN A 479 46.53 0.31 -22.07
N ARG A 480 47.65 -0.32 -22.42
CA ARG A 480 47.71 -1.41 -23.41
C ARG A 480 46.86 -2.61 -22.96
N LEU A 481 47.14 -3.15 -21.78
CA LEU A 481 46.40 -4.29 -21.21
C LEU A 481 44.91 -3.96 -21.00
N HIS A 482 44.59 -2.74 -20.62
CA HIS A 482 43.21 -2.27 -20.48
C HIS A 482 42.46 -2.21 -21.82
N LYS A 483 43.12 -1.76 -22.90
CA LYS A 483 42.55 -1.76 -24.24
C LYS A 483 42.33 -3.19 -24.74
N GLU A 484 43.29 -4.07 -24.46
CA GLU A 484 43.26 -5.48 -24.84
C GLU A 484 42.17 -6.28 -24.12
N VAL A 485 42.02 -6.10 -22.80
CA VAL A 485 40.90 -6.64 -22.00
C VAL A 485 39.55 -6.18 -22.55
N ARG A 486 39.39 -4.89 -22.88
CA ARG A 486 38.15 -4.39 -23.47
C ARG A 486 37.86 -5.03 -24.82
N SER A 487 38.88 -5.16 -25.68
CA SER A 487 38.73 -5.76 -27.00
C SER A 487 38.31 -7.23 -26.90
N ARG A 488 39.00 -8.02 -26.05
CA ARG A 488 38.71 -9.45 -25.84
C ARG A 488 37.33 -9.69 -25.24
N ILE A 489 36.90 -8.87 -24.28
CA ILE A 489 35.52 -8.94 -23.73
C ILE A 489 34.48 -8.58 -24.80
N SER A 490 34.75 -7.55 -25.61
CA SER A 490 33.83 -7.13 -26.68
C SER A 490 33.68 -8.21 -27.74
N GLN A 491 34.78 -8.85 -28.13
CA GLN A 491 34.79 -9.93 -29.11
C GLN A 491 34.12 -11.19 -28.57
N TRP A 492 34.40 -11.58 -27.31
CA TRP A 492 33.72 -12.69 -26.64
C TRP A 492 32.21 -12.46 -26.51
N ARG A 493 31.78 -11.24 -26.14
CA ARG A 493 30.35 -10.89 -26.07
C ARG A 493 29.68 -10.92 -27.43
N SER A 494 30.35 -10.46 -28.49
CA SER A 494 29.80 -10.46 -29.85
C SER A 494 29.65 -11.89 -30.38
N ASN A 495 30.69 -12.71 -30.24
CA ASN A 495 30.65 -14.12 -30.65
C ASN A 495 29.57 -14.90 -29.91
N ARG A 496 29.42 -14.66 -28.61
CA ARG A 496 28.37 -15.27 -27.80
C ARG A 496 26.99 -14.78 -28.19
N TRP A 497 26.84 -13.51 -28.61
CA TRP A 497 25.58 -13.00 -29.15
C TRP A 497 25.22 -13.66 -30.48
N ASP A 498 26.17 -13.82 -31.39
CA ASP A 498 25.94 -14.49 -32.67
C ASP A 498 25.59 -15.97 -32.48
N GLU A 499 26.21 -16.62 -31.50
CA GLU A 499 25.87 -17.99 -31.08
C GLU A 499 24.49 -18.08 -30.42
N LEU A 500 24.08 -17.08 -29.62
CA LEU A 500 22.77 -17.01 -29.00
C LEU A 500 21.67 -16.76 -30.05
N LEU A 501 21.92 -15.89 -31.03
CA LEU A 501 20.99 -15.62 -32.13
C LEU A 501 20.81 -16.81 -33.08
N ARG A 502 21.86 -17.61 -33.29
CA ARG A 502 21.79 -18.87 -34.07
C ARG A 502 20.97 -19.95 -33.36
N ASN A 503 20.90 -19.91 -32.03
CA ASN A 503 20.26 -20.94 -31.21
C ASN A 503 18.86 -20.55 -30.69
N VAL A 504 18.37 -19.34 -30.99
CA VAL A 504 17.02 -18.88 -30.58
C VAL A 504 15.99 -19.38 -31.60
N SER A 505 15.05 -20.20 -31.13
CA SER A 505 13.95 -20.74 -31.94
C SER A 505 12.61 -20.06 -31.64
N PRO A 506 11.73 -19.83 -32.64
CA PRO A 506 10.39 -19.29 -32.43
C PRO A 506 9.45 -20.22 -31.65
N GLN A 507 9.83 -21.49 -31.48
CA GLN A 507 9.00 -22.50 -30.83
C GLN A 507 9.27 -22.66 -29.32
N ASP A 508 10.27 -21.95 -28.76
CA ASP A 508 10.56 -21.96 -27.32
C ASP A 508 10.68 -20.55 -26.68
N ASN A 509 10.60 -20.51 -25.35
CA ASN A 509 10.49 -19.28 -24.54
C ASN A 509 11.80 -18.46 -24.45
N SER A 510 12.77 -18.70 -25.34
CA SER A 510 14.07 -18.03 -25.38
C SER A 510 13.97 -16.60 -25.95
N LEU A 511 13.13 -16.43 -26.98
CA LEU A 511 12.67 -15.15 -27.51
C LEU A 511 11.99 -14.32 -26.41
N TRP A 512 11.21 -15.03 -25.58
CA TRP A 512 10.63 -14.77 -24.24
C TRP A 512 11.57 -14.16 -23.17
N LYS A 513 12.88 -14.11 -23.38
CA LYS A 513 13.80 -13.50 -22.40
C LYS A 513 14.57 -12.35 -23.01
N LEU A 514 14.87 -12.46 -24.30
CA LEU A 514 15.56 -11.45 -25.10
C LEU A 514 14.97 -10.04 -24.99
N PHE A 515 13.66 -9.87 -25.19
CA PHE A 515 13.06 -8.55 -25.07
C PHE A 515 12.78 -7.98 -23.69
N CYS A 516 12.64 -8.78 -22.63
CA CYS A 516 12.62 -8.20 -21.29
C CYS A 516 13.93 -7.47 -21.00
N ASP A 517 15.04 -7.93 -21.59
CA ASP A 517 16.32 -7.24 -21.53
C ASP A 517 16.43 -6.07 -22.52
N LEU A 518 15.77 -6.12 -23.69
CA LEU A 518 15.67 -4.96 -24.61
C LEU A 518 14.85 -3.79 -24.03
N LEU A 519 13.91 -4.04 -23.11
CA LEU A 519 13.15 -3.00 -22.41
C LEU A 519 13.99 -2.16 -21.42
N LYS A 520 15.23 -2.55 -21.11
CA LYS A 520 16.17 -1.77 -20.27
C LYS A 520 16.98 -0.74 -21.06
N LEU A 521 16.83 -0.65 -22.38
CA LEU A 521 17.49 0.36 -23.22
C LEU A 521 16.74 1.71 -23.14
N GLN A 522 16.91 2.45 -22.04
CA GLN A 522 16.57 3.88 -22.04
C GLN A 522 17.58 4.64 -22.91
N ASN A 523 17.14 5.10 -24.08
CA ASN A 523 17.88 6.07 -24.88
C ASN A 523 17.74 7.45 -24.20
N SER A 524 18.82 8.23 -24.03
CA SER A 524 18.88 9.47 -23.22
C SER A 524 17.91 10.59 -23.63
N HIS A 525 17.12 10.39 -24.68
CA HIS A 525 16.23 11.37 -25.28
C HIS A 525 14.77 10.90 -25.41
N VAL A 526 14.44 9.65 -25.04
CA VAL A 526 13.06 9.14 -25.07
C VAL A 526 12.75 8.46 -23.74
N HIS A 527 11.64 8.87 -23.13
CA HIS A 527 11.18 8.37 -21.85
C HIS A 527 9.95 7.49 -22.04
N ILE A 528 9.81 6.53 -21.12
CA ILE A 528 8.72 5.57 -21.07
C ILE A 528 8.03 5.72 -19.72
N ALA A 529 6.73 5.94 -19.71
CA ALA A 529 5.89 5.90 -18.52
C ALA A 529 4.83 4.82 -18.72
N GLY A 530 4.78 3.85 -17.80
CA GLY A 530 3.83 2.74 -17.86
C GLY A 530 3.04 2.60 -16.56
N PHE A 531 1.77 2.24 -16.68
CA PHE A 531 0.93 1.85 -15.55
C PHE A 531 0.02 0.70 -16.01
N ALA A 532 0.24 -0.50 -15.45
CA ALA A 532 -0.41 -1.73 -15.89
C ALA A 532 -0.28 -1.95 -17.41
N ASP A 533 -1.39 -1.92 -18.16
CA ASP A 533 -1.46 -2.07 -19.62
C ASP A 533 -1.32 -0.74 -20.39
N ASP A 534 -1.46 0.41 -19.72
CA ASP A 534 -1.29 1.72 -20.32
C ASP A 534 0.19 2.11 -20.42
N LEU A 535 0.64 2.48 -21.62
CA LEU A 535 2.04 2.82 -21.91
C LEU A 535 2.14 4.13 -22.69
N ALA A 536 2.96 5.05 -22.21
CA ALA A 536 3.24 6.35 -22.83
C ALA A 536 4.73 6.49 -23.17
N LEU A 537 5.01 6.81 -24.44
CA LEU A 537 6.33 7.21 -24.92
C LEU A 537 6.36 8.71 -25.15
N TYR A 538 7.38 9.39 -24.64
CA TYR A 538 7.52 10.84 -24.83
C TYR A 538 8.98 11.27 -24.99
N SER A 539 9.18 12.36 -25.72
CA SER A 539 10.49 12.96 -25.99
C SER A 539 10.35 14.46 -26.15
N SER A 540 11.36 15.21 -25.70
CA SER A 540 11.46 16.66 -25.91
C SER A 540 12.62 16.99 -26.88
N SER A 541 12.44 18.04 -27.68
CA SER A 541 13.48 18.57 -28.57
C SER A 541 13.17 20.02 -28.95
N VAL A 542 14.20 20.80 -29.30
CA VAL A 542 14.07 22.17 -29.82
C VAL A 542 13.30 22.18 -31.16
N SER A 543 13.38 21.09 -31.92
CA SER A 543 12.66 20.90 -33.18
C SER A 543 11.55 19.87 -33.00
N ALA A 544 10.30 20.26 -33.31
CA ALA A 544 9.15 19.35 -33.30
C ALA A 544 9.38 18.12 -34.20
N LYS A 545 10.03 18.29 -35.36
CA LYS A 545 10.38 17.18 -36.26
C LYS A 545 11.33 16.18 -35.59
N ASN A 546 12.29 16.66 -34.81
CA ASN A 546 13.24 15.80 -34.09
C ASN A 546 12.56 15.05 -32.95
N ALA A 547 11.67 15.70 -32.20
CA ALA A 547 10.89 15.05 -31.15
C ALA A 547 9.98 13.95 -31.72
N ILE A 548 9.28 14.24 -32.82
CA ILE A 548 8.43 13.27 -33.53
C ILE A 548 9.27 12.09 -34.03
N ASN A 549 10.42 12.33 -34.66
CA ASN A 549 11.30 11.26 -35.13
C ASN A 549 11.82 10.38 -34.00
N ARG A 550 12.17 10.97 -32.84
CA ARG A 550 12.60 10.23 -31.66
C ARG A 550 11.50 9.30 -31.14
N VAL A 551 10.28 9.81 -30.96
CA VAL A 551 9.14 9.00 -30.51
C VAL A 551 8.77 7.95 -31.55
N ARG A 552 8.79 8.29 -32.84
CA ARG A 552 8.51 7.37 -33.96
C ARG A 552 9.49 6.20 -33.97
N ASN A 553 10.79 6.46 -33.86
CA ASN A 553 11.82 5.42 -33.84
C ASN A 553 11.68 4.53 -32.59
N ALA A 554 11.43 5.13 -31.42
CA ALA A 554 11.19 4.37 -30.19
C ALA A 554 9.90 3.54 -30.28
N THR A 555 8.85 4.06 -30.90
CA THR A 555 7.58 3.36 -31.11
C THR A 555 7.77 2.17 -32.03
N HIS A 556 8.48 2.33 -33.16
CA HIS A 556 8.80 1.22 -34.06
C HIS A 556 9.64 0.14 -33.37
N HIS A 557 10.68 0.55 -32.63
CA HIS A 557 11.51 -0.39 -31.88
C HIS A 557 10.65 -1.13 -30.84
N MET A 558 9.86 -0.41 -30.07
CA MET A 558 9.04 -1.00 -29.02
C MET A 558 7.91 -1.88 -29.55
N ILE A 559 7.29 -1.57 -30.68
CA ILE A 559 6.32 -2.46 -31.33
C ILE A 559 7.01 -3.70 -31.87
N LYS A 560 8.17 -3.54 -32.52
CA LYS A 560 8.96 -4.68 -33.01
C LYS A 560 9.28 -5.62 -31.87
N GLU A 561 9.74 -5.05 -30.75
CA GLU A 561 9.83 -5.76 -29.49
C GLU A 561 8.45 -6.34 -29.20
N LEU A 562 7.45 -5.61 -28.71
CA LEU A 562 6.14 -6.11 -28.21
C LEU A 562 5.53 -7.28 -29.01
N ASN A 563 5.65 -7.26 -30.33
CA ASN A 563 5.22 -8.33 -31.22
C ASN A 563 6.00 -9.65 -31.08
N LEU A 564 7.33 -9.60 -30.92
CA LEU A 564 8.17 -10.77 -30.64
C LEU A 564 7.67 -11.54 -29.40
N TRP A 565 6.93 -10.85 -28.53
CA TRP A 565 6.44 -11.35 -27.25
C TRP A 565 4.93 -11.55 -27.25
N LYS A 566 4.32 -11.52 -28.43
CA LYS A 566 2.89 -11.75 -28.64
C LYS A 566 1.99 -10.73 -27.91
N ILE A 567 2.55 -9.59 -27.48
CA ILE A 567 1.78 -8.45 -26.97
C ILE A 567 1.41 -7.60 -28.18
N ASN A 568 0.15 -7.68 -28.57
CA ASN A 568 -0.36 -6.91 -29.71
C ASN A 568 -0.74 -5.49 -29.27
N VAL A 569 0.02 -4.50 -29.77
CA VAL A 569 -0.34 -3.09 -29.63
C VAL A 569 -1.59 -2.79 -30.47
N ASN A 570 -2.65 -2.32 -29.82
CA ASN A 570 -3.88 -1.95 -30.50
C ASN A 570 -3.77 -0.53 -31.09
N ALA A 571 -3.44 -0.46 -32.38
CA ALA A 571 -3.31 0.81 -33.10
C ALA A 571 -4.59 1.67 -33.07
N ALA A 572 -5.78 1.06 -33.00
CA ALA A 572 -7.06 1.80 -32.95
C ALA A 572 -7.31 2.46 -31.59
N LYS A 573 -6.66 1.98 -30.52
CA LYS A 573 -6.70 2.58 -29.18
C LYS A 573 -5.49 3.48 -28.87
N SER A 574 -4.47 3.45 -29.73
CA SER A 574 -3.27 4.25 -29.55
C SER A 574 -3.52 5.69 -30.03
N GLU A 575 -3.17 6.66 -29.19
CA GLU A 575 -3.33 8.08 -29.49
C GLU A 575 -1.97 8.79 -29.45
N ALA A 576 -1.81 9.84 -30.27
CA ALA A 576 -0.61 10.66 -30.28
C ALA A 576 -0.97 12.13 -30.02
N ILE A 577 -0.13 12.84 -29.27
CA ILE A 577 -0.30 14.28 -28.99
C ILE A 577 1.04 15.01 -29.13
N LEU A 578 1.02 16.19 -29.73
CA LEU A 578 2.19 17.04 -29.93
C LEU A 578 2.03 18.35 -29.16
N PHE A 579 2.97 18.65 -28.27
CA PHE A 579 3.06 19.93 -27.57
C PHE A 579 4.06 20.83 -28.29
N THR A 580 3.61 21.97 -28.82
CA THR A 580 4.48 22.90 -29.55
C THR A 580 4.06 24.37 -29.37
N PRO A 581 5.00 25.30 -29.14
CA PRO A 581 4.74 26.74 -29.23
C PRO A 581 4.48 27.21 -30.67
N SER A 582 4.97 26.46 -31.65
CA SER A 582 4.96 26.86 -33.05
C SER A 582 3.60 26.60 -33.69
N ARG A 583 3.13 27.57 -34.48
CA ARG A 583 1.93 27.41 -35.33
C ARG A 583 2.23 26.72 -36.67
N LYS A 584 3.50 26.43 -36.96
CA LYS A 584 3.91 25.78 -38.21
C LYS A 584 3.38 24.35 -38.24
N GLN A 585 2.77 23.97 -39.36
CA GLN A 585 2.29 22.61 -39.60
C GLN A 585 3.50 21.67 -39.72
N VAL A 586 3.56 20.65 -38.88
CA VAL A 586 4.61 19.62 -38.88
C VAL A 586 3.96 18.30 -39.24
N ASP A 587 4.70 17.42 -39.93
CA ASP A 587 4.27 16.08 -40.33
C ASP A 587 3.43 15.37 -39.24
N THR A 588 2.23 14.95 -39.62
CA THR A 588 1.06 14.86 -38.74
C THR A 588 0.75 13.47 -38.20
N HIS A 589 1.61 12.47 -38.43
CA HIS A 589 1.30 11.08 -38.09
C HIS A 589 2.48 10.26 -37.55
N ILE A 590 2.16 9.34 -36.63
CA ILE A 590 3.01 8.23 -36.19
C ILE A 590 2.46 6.95 -36.82
N HIS A 591 3.33 6.08 -37.32
CA HIS A 591 2.91 4.80 -37.90
C HIS A 591 3.02 3.69 -36.84
N ILE A 592 1.95 2.92 -36.68
CA ILE A 592 1.95 1.64 -35.96
C ILE A 592 1.58 0.57 -36.96
N ARG A 593 2.57 -0.20 -37.42
CA ARG A 593 2.43 -1.13 -38.56
C ARG A 593 1.94 -0.38 -39.81
N THR A 594 0.80 -0.78 -40.38
CA THR A 594 0.13 -0.12 -41.52
C THR A 594 -0.79 1.02 -41.10
N ASN A 595 -1.10 1.16 -39.81
CA ASN A 595 -2.06 2.14 -39.32
C ASN A 595 -1.40 3.48 -39.03
N ARG A 596 -2.04 4.57 -39.48
CA ARG A 596 -1.63 5.95 -39.22
C ARG A 596 -2.33 6.45 -37.97
N ILE A 597 -1.55 6.90 -36.98
CA ILE A 597 -2.04 7.56 -35.78
C ILE A 597 -1.86 9.07 -35.97
N PRO A 598 -2.95 9.82 -36.17
CA PRO A 598 -2.88 11.26 -36.26
C PRO A 598 -2.58 11.88 -34.89
N PHE A 599 -1.87 13.01 -34.89
CA PHE A 599 -1.77 13.82 -33.69
C PHE A 599 -3.12 14.45 -33.36
N SER A 600 -3.68 14.07 -32.21
CA SER A 600 -4.90 14.64 -31.67
C SER A 600 -4.62 15.95 -30.92
N SER A 601 -5.62 16.82 -30.89
CA SER A 601 -5.61 18.04 -30.07
C SER A 601 -5.78 17.74 -28.57
N SER A 602 -6.31 16.56 -28.22
CA SER A 602 -6.44 16.09 -26.84
C SER A 602 -6.42 14.57 -26.76
N VAL A 603 -5.77 14.04 -25.72
CA VAL A 603 -5.59 12.61 -25.46
C VAL A 603 -5.99 12.29 -24.02
N LYS A 604 -6.61 11.14 -23.79
CA LYS A 604 -6.97 10.70 -22.44
C LYS A 604 -5.89 9.75 -21.90
N TYR A 605 -5.25 10.13 -20.80
CA TYR A 605 -4.23 9.32 -20.14
C TYR A 605 -4.56 9.18 -18.65
N LEU A 606 -4.67 7.94 -18.15
CA LEU A 606 -5.02 7.62 -16.76
C LEU A 606 -6.23 8.42 -16.23
N GLY A 607 -7.26 8.55 -17.08
CA GLY A 607 -8.50 9.27 -16.73
C GLY A 607 -8.46 10.80 -16.86
N VAL A 608 -7.31 11.40 -17.19
CA VAL A 608 -7.16 12.85 -17.39
C VAL A 608 -7.03 13.18 -18.87
N HIS A 609 -7.79 14.17 -19.34
CA HIS A 609 -7.63 14.66 -20.72
C HIS A 609 -6.53 15.71 -20.78
N ILE A 610 -5.48 15.43 -21.53
CA ILE A 610 -4.37 16.36 -21.77
C ILE A 610 -4.61 16.99 -23.14
N ASP A 611 -4.72 18.31 -23.22
CA ASP A 611 -4.81 19.04 -24.49
C ASP A 611 -3.46 19.60 -24.91
N ASN A 612 -3.25 19.75 -26.22
CA ASN A 612 -1.97 20.16 -26.81
C ASN A 612 -1.52 21.58 -26.41
N LYS A 613 -2.40 22.37 -25.80
CA LYS A 613 -2.13 23.72 -25.26
C LYS A 613 -2.02 23.74 -23.73
N LEU A 614 -2.22 22.60 -23.06
CA LEU A 614 -2.27 22.45 -21.60
C LEU A 614 -3.21 23.49 -20.92
N ASN A 615 -4.32 23.84 -21.57
CA ASN A 615 -5.32 24.76 -21.00
C ASN A 615 -6.40 24.02 -20.18
N TRP A 616 -6.44 22.69 -20.28
CA TRP A 616 -7.32 21.76 -19.60
C TRP A 616 -8.81 21.95 -19.90
N ASN A 617 -9.15 22.58 -21.03
CA ASN A 617 -10.54 22.86 -21.42
C ASN A 617 -11.34 21.58 -21.68
N VAL A 618 -10.76 20.61 -22.38
CA VAL A 618 -11.43 19.31 -22.66
C VAL A 618 -11.66 18.55 -21.37
N HIS A 619 -10.66 18.51 -20.49
CA HIS A 619 -10.76 17.87 -19.17
C HIS A 619 -11.84 18.50 -18.32
N THR A 620 -11.76 19.82 -18.11
CA THR A 620 -12.72 20.56 -17.28
C THR A 620 -14.15 20.49 -17.82
N LYS A 621 -14.36 20.55 -19.14
CA LYS A 621 -15.69 20.32 -19.73
C LYS A 621 -16.22 18.92 -19.41
N THR A 622 -15.38 17.90 -19.54
CA THR A 622 -15.74 16.50 -19.33
C THR A 622 -16.05 16.23 -17.86
N THR A 623 -15.18 16.66 -16.94
CA THR A 623 -15.40 16.51 -15.49
C THR A 623 -16.61 17.31 -15.03
N ASN A 624 -16.83 18.52 -15.57
CA ASN A 624 -18.01 19.32 -15.26
C ASN A 624 -19.31 18.64 -15.73
N LYS A 625 -19.33 18.12 -16.96
CA LYS A 625 -20.48 17.38 -17.50
C LYS A 625 -20.79 16.15 -16.64
N LEU A 626 -19.77 15.40 -16.24
CA LEU A 626 -19.93 14.23 -15.38
C LEU A 626 -20.42 14.61 -13.98
N ALA A 627 -19.89 15.69 -13.40
CA ALA A 627 -20.31 16.22 -12.11
C ALA A 627 -21.77 16.70 -12.13
N LEU A 628 -22.18 17.41 -13.20
CA LEU A 628 -23.56 17.83 -13.40
C LEU A 628 -24.50 16.63 -13.61
N SER A 629 -24.07 15.60 -14.33
CA SER A 629 -24.84 14.35 -14.47
C SER A 629 -25.04 13.66 -13.12
N LYS A 630 -23.98 13.54 -12.30
CA LYS A 630 -24.08 12.99 -10.94
C LYS A 630 -24.98 13.83 -10.04
N LEU A 631 -24.89 15.15 -10.13
CA LEU A 631 -25.80 16.07 -9.43
C LEU A 631 -27.25 15.86 -9.89
N GLY A 632 -27.49 15.73 -11.19
CA GLY A 632 -28.82 15.52 -11.78
C GLY A 632 -29.46 14.21 -11.31
N ARG A 633 -28.71 13.09 -11.31
CA ARG A 633 -29.20 11.79 -10.83
C ARG A 633 -29.54 11.80 -9.33
N ASN A 634 -28.89 12.66 -8.56
CA ASN A 634 -29.14 12.81 -7.12
C ASN A 634 -29.96 14.06 -6.79
N TYR A 635 -30.55 14.72 -7.79
CA TYR A 635 -31.16 16.04 -7.62
C TYR A 635 -32.28 16.06 -6.59
N CYS A 636 -33.08 14.99 -6.53
CA CYS A 636 -34.12 14.79 -5.52
C CYS A 636 -33.56 14.84 -4.08
N LEU A 637 -32.39 14.25 -3.83
CA LEU A 637 -31.74 14.27 -2.51
C LEU A 637 -31.24 15.67 -2.13
N PHE A 638 -30.74 16.43 -3.11
CA PHE A 638 -30.32 17.82 -2.90
C PHE A 638 -31.51 18.75 -2.63
N ARG A 639 -32.72 18.42 -3.12
CA ARG A 639 -33.94 19.23 -2.91
C ARG A 639 -34.82 18.78 -1.75
N SER A 640 -34.72 17.52 -1.32
CA SER A 640 -35.57 16.96 -0.25
C SER A 640 -35.55 17.82 1.01
N SER A 641 -36.73 18.17 1.55
CA SER A 641 -36.88 18.89 2.82
C SER A 641 -36.48 18.04 4.03
N GLU A 642 -36.50 16.71 3.88
CA GLU A 642 -36.18 15.74 4.94
C GLU A 642 -34.67 15.65 5.19
N ILE A 643 -33.85 15.96 4.18
CA ILE A 643 -32.39 15.92 4.30
C ILE A 643 -31.88 17.31 4.69
N ASN A 644 -31.29 17.41 5.87
CA ASN A 644 -30.71 18.66 6.34
C ASN A 644 -29.51 19.13 5.47
N SER A 645 -29.21 20.43 5.54
CA SER A 645 -28.16 21.04 4.73
C SER A 645 -26.76 20.44 4.97
N LYS A 646 -26.47 19.93 6.18
CA LYS A 646 -25.19 19.26 6.49
C LYS A 646 -25.02 17.99 5.63
N HIS A 647 -26.03 17.13 5.60
CA HIS A 647 -25.99 15.88 4.85
C HIS A 647 -25.96 16.14 3.33
N LYS A 648 -26.69 17.15 2.84
CA LYS A 648 -26.60 17.57 1.42
C LYS A 648 -25.20 18.07 1.04
N LEU A 649 -24.53 18.79 1.95
CA LEU A 649 -23.13 19.18 1.75
C LEU A 649 -22.18 17.98 1.80
N LEU A 650 -22.45 16.96 2.62
CA LEU A 650 -21.70 15.70 2.62
C LEU A 650 -21.85 14.97 1.27
N LEU A 651 -23.06 14.91 0.70
CA LEU A 651 -23.31 14.35 -0.63
C LEU A 651 -22.52 15.09 -1.72
N TYR A 652 -22.48 16.43 -1.68
CA TYR A 652 -21.59 17.20 -2.56
C TYR A 652 -20.13 16.78 -2.38
N LYS A 653 -19.65 16.70 -1.13
CA LYS A 653 -18.26 16.38 -0.78
C LYS A 653 -17.84 14.97 -1.19
N ALA A 654 -18.77 14.01 -1.23
CA ALA A 654 -18.52 12.60 -1.54
C ALA A 654 -18.76 12.22 -3.00
N ILE A 655 -19.74 12.84 -3.68
CA ILE A 655 -20.17 12.43 -5.02
C ILE A 655 -19.68 13.41 -6.09
N VAL A 656 -19.90 14.70 -5.86
CA VAL A 656 -19.71 15.73 -6.90
C VAL A 656 -18.30 16.30 -6.88
N ARG A 657 -17.79 16.71 -5.71
CA ARG A 657 -16.46 17.31 -5.56
C ARG A 657 -15.33 16.40 -6.04
N PRO A 658 -15.27 15.09 -5.71
CA PRO A 658 -14.20 14.22 -6.22
C PRO A 658 -14.21 14.11 -7.74
N THR A 659 -15.38 14.24 -8.37
CA THR A 659 -15.51 14.26 -9.83
C THR A 659 -14.96 15.55 -10.43
N LEU A 660 -15.24 16.70 -9.79
CA LEU A 660 -14.73 18.01 -10.21
C LEU A 660 -13.21 18.14 -10.02
N THR A 661 -12.66 17.53 -8.97
CA THR A 661 -11.25 17.67 -8.57
C THR A 661 -10.39 16.46 -8.94
N TYR A 662 -10.89 15.54 -9.76
CA TYR A 662 -10.17 14.33 -10.16
C TYR A 662 -8.87 14.68 -10.90
N GLY A 663 -7.73 14.24 -10.37
CA GLY A 663 -6.40 14.50 -10.95
C GLY A 663 -5.94 15.96 -10.85
N CYS A 664 -6.52 16.78 -9.96
CA CYS A 664 -6.22 18.22 -9.87
C CYS A 664 -4.76 18.57 -9.62
N GLN A 665 -3.98 17.66 -9.04
CA GLN A 665 -2.54 17.77 -8.89
C GLN A 665 -1.80 17.88 -10.23
N VAL A 666 -2.40 17.40 -11.32
CA VAL A 666 -1.83 17.43 -12.68
C VAL A 666 -2.29 18.68 -13.45
N TRP A 667 -3.57 19.04 -13.34
CA TRP A 667 -4.17 20.14 -14.12
C TRP A 667 -4.37 21.44 -13.33
N HIS A 668 -3.70 21.62 -12.19
CA HIS A 668 -3.79 22.84 -11.38
C HIS A 668 -3.39 24.13 -12.15
N THR A 669 -2.70 23.99 -13.29
CA THR A 669 -2.33 25.09 -14.21
C THR A 669 -3.47 25.55 -15.13
N VAL A 670 -4.68 25.02 -14.95
CA VAL A 670 -5.90 25.39 -15.68
C VAL A 670 -6.14 26.89 -15.78
N ALA A 671 -6.62 27.33 -16.94
CA ALA A 671 -7.00 28.72 -17.17
C ALA A 671 -8.13 29.14 -16.21
N GLU A 672 -8.03 30.34 -15.64
CA GLU A 672 -8.99 30.86 -14.66
C GLU A 672 -10.43 30.83 -15.20
N THR A 673 -10.62 31.10 -16.49
CA THR A 673 -11.93 31.05 -17.16
C THR A 673 -12.55 29.65 -17.18
N HIS A 674 -11.73 28.59 -17.21
CA HIS A 674 -12.19 27.20 -17.16
C HIS A 674 -12.42 26.75 -15.72
N LEU A 675 -11.57 27.16 -14.79
CA LEU A 675 -11.76 26.93 -13.36
C LEU A 675 -13.06 27.57 -12.84
N GLN A 676 -13.36 28.80 -13.30
CA GLN A 676 -14.61 29.49 -12.99
C GLN A 676 -15.86 28.68 -13.40
N LYS A 677 -15.81 27.94 -14.51
CA LYS A 677 -16.93 27.08 -14.93
C LYS A 677 -17.16 25.92 -13.95
N LEU A 678 -16.10 25.35 -13.38
CA LEU A 678 -16.21 24.35 -12.33
C LEU A 678 -16.70 24.98 -11.02
N GLN A 679 -16.23 26.18 -10.70
CA GLN A 679 -16.65 26.94 -9.53
C GLN A 679 -18.15 27.24 -9.58
N ILE A 680 -18.71 27.57 -10.74
CA ILE A 680 -20.15 27.76 -10.93
C ILE A 680 -20.92 26.49 -10.57
N THR A 681 -20.43 25.30 -10.95
CA THR A 681 -21.06 24.02 -10.59
C THR A 681 -20.97 23.75 -9.08
N GLN A 682 -19.82 24.04 -8.43
CA GLN A 682 -19.72 23.99 -6.97
C GLN A 682 -20.75 24.94 -6.33
N ASN A 683 -20.84 26.19 -6.80
CA ASN A 683 -21.78 27.18 -6.27
C ASN A 683 -23.23 26.71 -6.42
N LYS A 684 -23.58 26.07 -7.54
CA LYS A 684 -24.91 25.46 -7.75
C LYS A 684 -25.20 24.38 -6.72
N CYS A 685 -24.25 23.46 -6.47
CA CYS A 685 -24.40 22.40 -5.47
C CYS A 685 -24.59 22.96 -4.06
N ILE A 686 -23.78 23.96 -3.69
CA ILE A 686 -23.81 24.55 -2.35
C ILE A 686 -25.11 25.33 -2.13
N ARG A 687 -25.62 26.04 -3.14
CA ARG A 687 -26.93 26.73 -3.08
C ARG A 687 -28.08 25.75 -2.92
N LEU A 688 -28.10 24.67 -3.72
CA LEU A 688 -29.10 23.61 -3.58
C LEU A 688 -29.04 22.96 -2.20
N ALA A 689 -27.83 22.64 -1.72
CA ALA A 689 -27.63 22.02 -0.43
C ALA A 689 -28.04 22.92 0.76
N SER A 690 -27.92 24.24 0.60
CA SER A 690 -28.25 25.22 1.65
C SER A 690 -29.64 25.85 1.52
N GLY A 691 -30.40 25.48 0.48
CA GLY A 691 -31.72 26.07 0.20
C GLY A 691 -31.68 27.55 -0.15
N GLN A 692 -30.54 28.08 -0.58
CA GLN A 692 -30.35 29.51 -0.80
C GLN A 692 -30.72 29.94 -2.24
N PRO A 693 -31.35 31.12 -2.41
CA PRO A 693 -31.67 31.66 -3.73
C PRO A 693 -30.44 31.83 -4.65
N ILE A 694 -30.70 31.91 -5.95
CA ILE A 694 -29.64 32.06 -6.96
C ILE A 694 -28.93 33.43 -6.90
N ARG A 695 -29.48 34.40 -6.18
CA ARG A 695 -28.88 35.73 -6.01
C ARG A 695 -27.98 35.84 -4.76
N THR A 696 -27.98 34.85 -3.88
CA THR A 696 -27.20 34.87 -2.65
C THR A 696 -25.70 34.98 -2.95
N ASN A 697 -25.01 35.89 -2.25
CA ASN A 697 -23.58 36.11 -2.38
C ASN A 697 -22.81 34.80 -2.13
N THR A 698 -22.08 34.32 -3.14
CA THR A 698 -21.39 33.04 -3.05
C THR A 698 -20.20 33.09 -2.10
N LEU A 699 -19.49 34.22 -2.01
CA LEU A 699 -18.34 34.37 -1.13
C LEU A 699 -18.73 34.21 0.34
N GLU A 700 -19.82 34.86 0.73
CA GLU A 700 -20.40 34.73 2.07
C GLU A 700 -20.91 33.32 2.32
N LEU A 701 -21.54 32.69 1.32
CA LEU A 701 -22.03 31.32 1.41
C LEU A 701 -20.91 30.30 1.65
N HIS A 702 -19.77 30.48 0.97
CA HIS A 702 -18.56 29.67 1.16
C HIS A 702 -17.99 29.80 2.57
N LYS A 703 -17.92 31.03 3.09
CA LYS A 703 -17.47 31.31 4.47
C LYS A 703 -18.42 30.68 5.50
N ARG A 704 -19.73 30.92 5.38
CA ARG A 704 -20.75 30.43 6.30
C ARG A 704 -20.82 28.91 6.39
N LEU A 705 -20.63 28.22 5.26
CA LEU A 705 -20.71 26.76 5.19
C LEU A 705 -19.36 26.07 5.40
N ASN A 706 -18.28 26.84 5.61
CA ASN A 706 -16.91 26.36 5.74
C ASN A 706 -16.52 25.40 4.59
N ILE A 707 -16.73 25.87 3.35
CA ILE A 707 -16.35 25.14 2.14
C ILE A 707 -15.37 25.99 1.34
N PRO A 708 -14.13 25.52 1.12
CA PRO A 708 -13.17 26.25 0.31
C PRO A 708 -13.67 26.36 -1.14
N THR A 709 -13.23 27.40 -1.84
CA THR A 709 -13.42 27.46 -3.30
C THR A 709 -12.65 26.31 -3.96
N LEU A 710 -13.02 25.94 -5.18
CA LEU A 710 -12.27 24.91 -5.90
C LEU A 710 -10.81 25.34 -6.10
N LYS A 711 -10.55 26.64 -6.28
CA LYS A 711 -9.20 27.18 -6.40
C LYS A 711 -8.36 26.88 -5.17
N ASP A 712 -8.82 27.30 -3.99
CA ASP A 712 -8.08 27.09 -2.73
C ASP A 712 -7.89 25.60 -2.44
N PHE A 713 -8.91 24.78 -2.75
CA PHE A 713 -8.84 23.34 -2.56
C PHE A 713 -7.80 22.69 -3.47
N ILE A 714 -7.75 23.07 -4.75
CA ILE A 714 -6.80 22.54 -5.73
C ILE A 714 -5.37 22.98 -5.38
N GLU A 715 -5.18 24.24 -5.00
CA GLU A 715 -3.89 24.78 -4.56
C GLU A 715 -3.36 23.97 -3.37
N LYS A 716 -4.19 23.79 -2.33
CA LYS A 716 -3.83 22.98 -1.14
C LYS A 716 -3.47 21.53 -1.48
N MET A 717 -4.24 20.87 -2.35
CA MET A 717 -3.97 19.49 -2.77
C MET A 717 -2.68 19.38 -3.59
N THR A 718 -2.40 20.39 -4.41
CA THR A 718 -1.19 20.46 -5.22
C THR A 718 0.04 20.67 -4.36
N ASP A 719 -0.03 21.55 -3.36
CA ASP A 719 1.12 21.81 -2.48
C ASP A 719 1.44 20.61 -1.60
N LYS A 720 0.42 19.90 -1.08
CA LYS A 720 0.63 18.62 -0.40
C LYS A 720 1.30 17.59 -1.33
N PHE A 721 0.90 17.55 -2.59
CA PHE A 721 1.50 16.65 -3.58
C PHE A 721 2.95 17.01 -3.88
N LYS A 722 3.27 18.30 -4.07
CA LYS A 722 4.65 18.78 -4.25
C LYS A 722 5.56 18.34 -3.11
N LEU A 723 5.12 18.48 -1.86
CA LEU A 723 5.89 18.05 -0.70
C LEU A 723 6.18 16.54 -0.75
N SER A 724 5.20 15.73 -1.15
CA SER A 724 5.40 14.27 -1.29
C SER A 724 6.36 13.85 -2.42
N LEU A 725 6.63 14.74 -3.39
CA LEU A 725 7.54 14.44 -4.50
C LEU A 725 9.02 14.61 -4.13
N LEU A 726 9.32 15.44 -3.13
CA LEU A 726 10.70 15.73 -2.72
C LEU A 726 11.44 14.47 -2.23
N ASP A 727 10.71 13.55 -1.60
CA ASP A 727 11.25 12.32 -1.02
C ASP A 727 11.01 11.07 -1.88
N HIS A 728 10.58 11.22 -3.14
CA HIS A 728 10.19 10.07 -3.97
C HIS A 728 11.40 9.26 -4.48
N PRO A 729 11.40 7.90 -4.43
CA PRO A 729 12.57 7.10 -4.80
C PRO A 729 12.97 7.27 -6.28
N ASN A 730 11.99 7.43 -7.17
CA ASN A 730 12.23 7.69 -8.59
C ASN A 730 12.76 9.12 -8.82
N VAL A 731 13.98 9.22 -9.34
CA VAL A 731 14.68 10.48 -9.67
C VAL A 731 13.89 11.34 -10.66
N LEU A 732 13.23 10.73 -11.65
CA LEU A 732 12.39 11.47 -12.61
C LEU A 732 11.19 12.13 -11.93
N THR A 733 10.66 11.49 -10.88
CA THR A 733 9.55 11.99 -10.07
C THR A 733 10.01 13.06 -9.07
N ARG A 734 11.22 12.96 -8.52
CA ARG A 734 11.83 14.04 -7.69
C ARG A 734 12.12 15.30 -8.50
N ASN A 735 12.56 15.12 -9.74
CA ASN A 735 12.94 16.23 -10.62
C ASN A 735 11.75 16.84 -11.38
N THR A 736 10.50 16.46 -11.08
CA THR A 736 9.34 17.09 -11.74
C THR A 736 9.18 18.54 -11.28
N HIS A 737 9.41 19.48 -12.19
CA HIS A 737 9.16 20.90 -11.96
C HIS A 737 7.66 21.23 -12.04
N ILE A 738 6.98 21.28 -10.91
CA ILE A 738 5.60 21.80 -10.82
C ILE A 738 5.66 23.34 -10.80
N THR A 739 5.74 23.95 -11.98
CA THR A 739 5.85 25.41 -12.13
C THR A 739 4.55 26.14 -11.74
N SER A 740 4.69 27.32 -11.14
CA SER A 740 3.58 28.27 -10.96
C SER A 740 3.24 28.91 -12.32
N LYS A 741 2.03 28.65 -12.84
CA LYS A 741 1.47 29.20 -14.09
C LYS A 741 2.52 29.49 -15.18
N ALA A 742 2.97 28.46 -15.90
CA ALA A 742 3.58 28.70 -17.21
C ALA A 742 2.53 29.37 -18.13
N LYS A 743 2.61 30.68 -18.32
CA LYS A 743 1.76 31.43 -19.26
C LYS A 743 2.10 30.99 -20.68
N TRP A 744 1.44 29.94 -21.16
CA TRP A 744 1.42 29.59 -22.58
C TRP A 744 0.32 30.41 -23.27
N GLY A 745 0.64 31.68 -23.55
CA GLY A 745 -0.17 32.64 -24.29
C GLY A 745 0.76 33.74 -24.84
N PRO A 746 0.36 34.51 -25.87
CA PRO A 746 1.25 35.47 -26.51
C PRO A 746 1.64 36.56 -25.51
N THR A 747 2.84 36.46 -24.94
CA THR A 747 3.48 37.58 -24.25
C THR A 747 3.85 38.60 -25.31
N ARG A 748 3.29 39.82 -25.21
CA ARG A 748 3.84 40.98 -25.92
C ARG A 748 5.34 41.02 -25.62
N ARG A 749 6.15 41.03 -26.68
CA ARG A 749 7.61 41.06 -26.63
C ARG A 749 8.06 42.18 -25.70
N ASN A 750 8.72 41.84 -24.60
CA ASN A 750 9.54 42.79 -23.85
C ASN A 750 10.99 42.54 -24.27
N PRO A 751 11.73 43.50 -24.88
CA PRO A 751 13.00 43.22 -25.56
C PRO A 751 14.19 42.87 -24.65
N GLY A 752 14.02 42.72 -23.34
CA GLY A 752 15.14 42.76 -22.38
C GLY A 752 15.47 41.51 -21.56
N ALA A 753 14.70 40.41 -21.61
CA ALA A 753 14.93 39.28 -20.70
C ALA A 753 15.73 38.15 -21.35
N ARG A 754 17.00 38.00 -20.91
CA ARG A 754 17.90 36.88 -21.27
C ARG A 754 17.25 35.52 -20.97
N ARG A 755 17.40 34.59 -21.92
CA ARG A 755 16.95 33.19 -21.83
C ARG A 755 17.64 32.47 -20.68
N SER A 756 16.90 32.08 -19.66
CA SER A 756 17.25 30.98 -18.77
C SER A 756 16.53 29.71 -19.27
N THR A 757 17.34 28.76 -19.69
CA THR A 757 16.99 27.42 -20.14
C THR A 757 16.37 26.63 -18.98
N VAL A 758 15.15 26.12 -19.15
CA VAL A 758 14.51 25.19 -18.20
C VAL A 758 14.34 23.86 -18.95
N ILE A 759 14.95 22.81 -18.40
CA ILE A 759 15.01 21.42 -18.90
C ILE A 759 13.67 20.72 -18.72
#